data_AF-A0A940LQH2-F1
#
_entry.id   AF-A0A940LQH2-F1
#
_cell.length_a   1.000
_cell.length_b   1.000
_cell.length_c   1.000
_cell.angle_alpha   90.00
_cell.angle_beta   90.00
_cell.angle_gamma   90.00
#
_symmetry.space_group_name_H-M   'P 1'
#
loop_
_entity.id
_entity.type
_entity.pdbx_description
1 polymer ?
#
loop_
_entity_poly.entity_id
_entity_poly.type
_entity_poly.pdbx_seq_one_letter_code
_entity_poly.pdbx_strand_id
1 'polypeptide(L)'
;MTADGTRGGGIRRKREKQAEADAAAAPAITENAGSTKIGPAPNEMPDPHNVIAEIRREGALTRQALETLTRELAGERAASAKTNTDDSPVLAHLANPAGMPQRMEMLRRAAHDQRQALSRLRWNAAMGRVLPVGRSALYAPRARLAALEHKAWGGVLRFSPELERSFLARSGVLDELAGSLQGHGGVSGPPGDATDLGTYVARRGDPGIRPPALFDQLFYLTNNPDVANAPFTPLTHYLRHGERERRTPHPLFNIDYYRGQLGADALRLRKSLLAHFMKIGGPRGISSHPLFHPAYYIAQTDAVGETGCNPLVHYLSEGWRQGLDPHPLFWNDWYLEQNPDVVRAGLAPLLHYVMRGHAEGRKPHPLFDSTWYLRRYPDAAASRMNPLEHYLSRPASERRRASPHFDPDYYLAAHSDVDQSQIDPLVHYITNGHAERRRPSAGFDANAFMMAHPEAIGSRRSPYEQWIALGAPDLPLATKGDISGASGVLVVKGQPSPAAHVSQGLFAELAANARDTSDNYDYFAYHALSADLERERRERINAFEPKPIKMISVNAKALATEVDSLSFKLPTAPKVSVIIPVYNSLKYTIECLKSLEAAGGLDDVEILIMDDASTDKTGEILSSLPGVRYVRNESNLGFIRSCNKGADLATGRTIIFLNNDVQVQKNWLPPLVAALDDPQVGAVAPMLLFPNGRLQEAGARINLDGSAQLIGLFDDPDLPRYNYPRFVDYASGACLAVRRESFTALGGFDQLFVPAYCEDADLCYRIQAAGKRILYAPASRIVHHLSVTSKTISDDFKTRQAFRNQQRFVDRWSASLNERNRVKVIAFYLPQFHAIPENDRWWGPGFTEWTNVTRALPNFEGHYQPHRAGELGHYDLTHPSTMTRQAQLAREYGVDGFCFYYYSFSGSRVMERPLEQILADPDWDFPFCICWANENWTRTWDGQEKSVLLSQRYGDRDLDELIEDAMRHMRHPAYIRIDGRPLFIVYRPGLIPDIAAVAERWRQACRDAGIGEIYLSFVENFENALTYPDPAKIGFDATIEFPPAGMAAEIAPPGPVYNPDYAGTVCDYHEVVRKYAREPVPGHTRFRGAMPSWDNTARRQDVSYVFQNASPGAFQAWLEKLFDETRAQNYGDERLVFVNAWNEWAEGAHLEPDQRFGRGWLEAVRNAHDAPDELVTRG
;
A
#
# COMPACT_ATOMS: atom_id res chain seq x y z
N MET A 1 37.28 -43.05 -16.09
CA MET A 1 37.96 -42.83 -17.38
C MET A 1 38.27 -41.34 -17.46
N THR A 2 39.52 -40.93 -17.21
CA THR A 2 40.57 -40.58 -18.22
C THR A 2 40.33 -39.24 -18.91
N ALA A 3 41.31 -38.33 -19.03
CA ALA A 3 42.66 -38.30 -18.45
C ALA A 3 43.30 -36.89 -18.60
N ASP A 4 44.25 -36.59 -17.70
CA ASP A 4 45.49 -35.78 -17.88
C ASP A 4 45.47 -34.35 -18.48
N GLY A 5 46.46 -33.49 -18.17
CA GLY A 5 47.74 -33.81 -17.51
C GLY A 5 48.49 -32.66 -16.83
N THR A 6 49.48 -33.08 -16.04
CA THR A 6 50.26 -32.28 -15.09
C THR A 6 51.44 -31.50 -15.67
N ARG A 7 51.83 -30.39 -15.01
CA ARG A 7 53.19 -29.99 -14.52
C ARG A 7 53.31 -28.45 -14.50
N GLY A 8 53.92 -27.80 -13.53
CA GLY A 8 54.54 -28.18 -12.25
C GLY A 8 55.02 -26.90 -11.54
N GLY A 9 55.64 -26.90 -10.35
CA GLY A 9 55.91 -27.95 -9.38
C GLY A 9 56.52 -27.29 -8.11
N GLY A 10 56.25 -27.81 -6.92
CA GLY A 10 56.77 -27.24 -5.66
C GLY A 10 57.98 -28.01 -5.11
N ILE A 11 58.66 -27.45 -4.09
CA ILE A 11 59.57 -28.21 -3.21
C ILE A 11 59.70 -27.56 -1.81
N ARG A 12 59.58 -28.43 -0.78
CA ARG A 12 60.05 -28.40 0.63
C ARG A 12 60.21 -27.05 1.36
N ARG A 13 59.56 -26.77 2.50
CA ARG A 13 59.46 -27.45 3.85
C ARG A 13 60.62 -27.22 4.83
N LYS A 14 60.24 -26.66 6.00
CA LYS A 14 60.70 -26.90 7.41
C LYS A 14 61.89 -26.11 8.02
N ARG A 15 61.55 -25.38 9.11
CA ARG A 15 62.22 -25.28 10.44
C ARG A 15 63.57 -24.52 10.51
N GLU A 16 64.00 -23.87 11.61
CA GLU A 16 63.43 -23.64 12.97
C GLU A 16 64.15 -22.46 13.69
N LYS A 17 63.44 -21.60 14.47
CA LYS A 17 63.96 -20.72 15.57
C LYS A 17 65.01 -19.63 15.18
N GLN A 18 65.39 -18.58 15.94
CA GLN A 18 64.94 -17.75 17.09
C GLN A 18 65.86 -16.48 17.10
N ALA A 19 65.67 -15.32 17.77
CA ALA A 19 64.63 -14.68 18.61
C ALA A 19 64.86 -13.13 18.62
N GLU A 20 64.30 -12.38 19.58
CA GLU A 20 64.51 -10.94 19.92
C GLU A 20 63.97 -9.91 18.87
N ALA A 21 63.21 -8.85 19.18
CA ALA A 21 63.13 -7.87 20.30
C ALA A 21 64.25 -6.80 20.25
N ASP A 22 64.02 -5.49 20.47
CA ASP A 22 62.78 -4.74 20.73
C ASP A 22 62.97 -3.23 20.40
N ALA A 23 61.95 -2.40 20.68
CA ALA A 23 61.98 -0.95 21.00
C ALA A 23 61.18 0.02 20.10
N ALA A 24 60.49 0.96 20.77
CA ALA A 24 59.79 2.10 20.19
C ALA A 24 60.20 3.41 20.88
N ALA A 25 60.19 4.53 20.16
CA ALA A 25 60.20 5.88 20.73
C ALA A 25 59.69 6.93 19.74
N ALA A 26 58.87 7.86 20.23
CA ALA A 26 58.70 9.19 19.64
C ALA A 26 59.40 10.21 20.56
N PRO A 27 59.79 11.39 20.03
CA PRO A 27 59.16 12.59 20.57
C PRO A 27 58.89 13.68 19.51
N ALA A 28 58.12 14.70 19.90
CA ALA A 28 57.99 15.98 19.19
C ALA A 28 58.86 17.06 19.87
N ILE A 29 59.00 18.25 19.24
CA ILE A 29 58.97 19.61 19.85
C ILE A 29 59.53 20.70 18.90
N THR A 30 59.05 21.94 19.07
CA THR A 30 59.55 23.27 18.62
C THR A 30 59.26 23.84 17.21
N GLU A 31 59.05 25.16 17.28
CA GLU A 31 58.86 26.21 16.26
C GLU A 31 60.25 26.67 15.69
N ASN A 32 60.46 27.73 14.90
CA ASN A 32 59.69 28.97 14.68
C ASN A 32 60.10 29.76 13.41
N ALA A 33 59.22 30.68 12.99
CA ALA A 33 59.41 31.92 12.20
C ALA A 33 60.33 32.01 10.96
N GLY A 34 59.74 32.46 9.84
CA GLY A 34 60.42 33.11 8.71
C GLY A 34 59.40 33.89 7.85
N SER A 35 59.66 35.16 7.51
CA SER A 35 58.63 36.06 6.94
C SER A 35 59.08 36.80 5.67
N THR A 36 58.14 37.11 4.77
CA THR A 36 57.98 38.44 4.14
C THR A 36 56.68 38.59 3.31
N LYS A 37 56.36 39.85 2.96
CA LYS A 37 55.05 40.34 2.47
C LYS A 37 54.81 40.16 0.97
N ILE A 38 53.53 40.08 0.57
CA ILE A 38 53.03 40.43 -0.79
C ILE A 38 51.82 41.39 -0.63
N GLY A 39 51.48 42.12 -1.70
CA GLY A 39 50.50 43.22 -1.73
C GLY A 39 49.00 42.83 -1.84
N PRO A 40 48.13 43.74 -2.31
CA PRO A 40 46.68 43.65 -2.16
C PRO A 40 46.03 42.57 -3.04
N ALA A 41 44.98 41.94 -2.50
CA ALA A 41 44.22 40.89 -3.17
C ALA A 41 43.25 41.43 -4.24
N PRO A 42 43.10 40.76 -5.40
CA PRO A 42 41.95 40.92 -6.28
C PRO A 42 40.73 40.16 -5.72
N ASN A 43 39.52 40.54 -6.15
CA ASN A 43 38.27 39.95 -5.67
C ASN A 43 38.24 38.41 -5.77
N GLU A 44 38.06 37.75 -4.63
CA GLU A 44 37.79 36.31 -4.57
C GLU A 44 36.35 36.01 -5.04
N MET A 45 36.14 34.84 -5.63
CA MET A 45 34.77 34.33 -5.87
C MET A 45 34.16 33.88 -4.53
N PRO A 46 32.84 34.08 -4.32
CA PRO A 46 32.20 33.72 -3.06
C PRO A 46 32.26 32.20 -2.82
N ASP A 47 32.53 31.81 -1.57
CA ASP A 47 32.55 30.41 -1.13
C ASP A 47 31.24 29.69 -1.53
N PRO A 48 31.29 28.57 -2.25
CA PRO A 48 30.10 27.80 -2.60
C PRO A 48 29.27 27.36 -1.38
N HIS A 49 29.86 27.22 -0.19
CA HIS A 49 29.09 26.98 1.04
C HIS A 49 28.19 28.17 1.41
N ASN A 50 28.63 29.41 1.19
CA ASN A 50 27.78 30.59 1.37
C ASN A 50 26.71 30.69 0.28
N VAL A 51 27.04 30.43 -0.98
CA VAL A 51 26.06 30.41 -2.09
C VAL A 51 25.00 29.32 -1.87
N ILE A 52 25.40 28.14 -1.39
CA ILE A 52 24.47 27.05 -1.04
C ILE A 52 23.63 27.41 0.21
N ALA A 53 24.18 28.13 1.19
CA ALA A 53 23.42 28.62 2.33
C ALA A 53 22.40 29.69 1.94
N GLU A 54 22.71 30.55 0.97
CA GLU A 54 21.82 31.57 0.42
C GLU A 54 20.68 30.94 -0.41
N ILE A 55 21.00 30.00 -1.30
CA ILE A 55 20.00 29.21 -2.05
C ILE A 55 19.09 28.40 -1.10
N ARG A 56 19.61 27.92 0.03
CA ARG A 56 18.79 27.28 1.08
C ARG A 56 17.84 28.25 1.79
N ARG A 57 18.18 29.55 1.89
CA ARG A 57 17.28 30.58 2.42
C ARG A 57 16.18 30.99 1.43
N GLU A 58 16.43 30.90 0.12
CA GLU A 58 15.41 31.17 -0.91
C GLU A 58 14.44 30.00 -1.17
N GLY A 59 14.68 28.82 -0.59
CA GLY A 59 13.64 27.81 -0.35
C GLY A 59 13.14 27.02 -1.57
N ALA A 60 13.91 26.89 -2.65
CA ALA A 60 13.41 26.25 -3.88
C ALA A 60 14.44 25.44 -4.71
N LEU A 61 14.95 24.32 -4.18
CA LEU A 61 15.62 23.25 -4.95
C LEU A 61 15.46 21.89 -4.25
N THR A 62 15.37 20.78 -5.00
CA THR A 62 15.31 19.43 -4.41
C THR A 62 16.70 18.92 -4.03
N ARG A 63 16.77 18.04 -3.02
CA ARG A 63 18.01 17.41 -2.53
C ARG A 63 18.87 16.81 -3.66
N GLN A 64 18.25 16.08 -4.58
CA GLN A 64 18.88 15.47 -5.76
C GLN A 64 19.54 16.51 -6.69
N ALA A 65 18.93 17.68 -6.89
CA ALA A 65 19.50 18.74 -7.72
C ALA A 65 20.66 19.47 -7.01
N LEU A 66 20.60 19.61 -5.68
CA LEU A 66 21.73 20.04 -4.85
C LEU A 66 22.93 19.07 -4.95
N GLU A 67 22.66 17.77 -4.94
CA GLU A 67 23.66 16.71 -5.09
C GLU A 67 24.24 16.62 -6.53
N THR A 68 23.51 17.09 -7.55
CA THR A 68 24.06 17.30 -8.90
C THR A 68 24.96 18.53 -8.94
N LEU A 69 24.49 19.67 -8.44
CA LEU A 69 25.27 20.93 -8.44
C LEU A 69 26.58 20.79 -7.66
N THR A 70 26.56 20.04 -6.55
CA THR A 70 27.75 19.74 -5.74
C THR A 70 28.75 18.84 -6.48
N ARG A 71 28.27 17.92 -7.34
CA ARG A 71 29.12 17.09 -8.20
C ARG A 71 29.74 17.88 -9.35
N GLU A 72 29.00 18.80 -9.96
CA GLU A 72 29.52 19.67 -11.03
C GLU A 72 30.62 20.60 -10.50
N LEU A 73 30.37 21.29 -9.37
CA LEU A 73 31.36 22.16 -8.71
C LEU A 73 32.59 21.39 -8.20
N ALA A 74 32.43 20.12 -7.78
CA ALA A 74 33.57 19.26 -7.45
C ALA A 74 34.37 18.83 -8.70
N GLY A 75 33.70 18.61 -9.83
CA GLY A 75 34.32 18.25 -11.11
C GLY A 75 35.21 19.34 -11.70
N GLU A 76 34.79 20.61 -11.62
CA GLU A 76 35.60 21.76 -12.06
C GLU A 76 36.93 21.85 -11.30
N ARG A 77 36.92 21.50 -10.00
CA ARG A 77 38.13 21.46 -9.16
C ARG A 77 39.10 20.34 -9.53
N ALA A 78 38.62 19.24 -10.11
CA ALA A 78 39.45 18.15 -10.62
C ALA A 78 40.06 18.47 -12.00
N ALA A 79 39.32 19.20 -12.86
CA ALA A 79 39.82 19.65 -14.17
C ALA A 79 40.96 20.67 -14.04
N SER A 80 40.88 21.59 -13.06
CA SER A 80 41.92 22.60 -12.81
C SER A 80 43.27 22.04 -12.30
N ALA A 81 43.38 20.73 -12.04
CA ALA A 81 44.53 20.12 -11.39
C ALA A 81 45.43 19.28 -12.32
N LYS A 82 45.16 19.20 -13.63
CA LYS A 82 45.94 18.40 -14.59
C LYS A 82 46.13 19.08 -15.96
N THR A 83 47.19 18.61 -16.65
CA THR A 83 47.60 18.92 -18.04
C THR A 83 47.94 20.38 -18.38
N ASN A 84 49.22 20.72 -18.22
CA ASN A 84 49.95 21.46 -19.27
C ASN A 84 49.93 20.63 -20.57
N THR A 85 49.43 21.18 -21.67
CA THR A 85 49.92 21.01 -23.07
C THR A 85 49.07 21.88 -24.02
N ASP A 86 49.69 22.42 -25.06
CA ASP A 86 49.04 23.22 -26.11
C ASP A 86 48.19 22.41 -27.10
N ASP A 87 47.60 23.11 -28.08
CA ASP A 87 46.88 22.63 -29.27
C ASP A 87 45.48 21.98 -29.06
N SER A 88 44.51 22.81 -28.63
CA SER A 88 43.13 22.65 -29.09
C SER A 88 42.35 23.98 -29.13
N PRO A 89 41.82 24.41 -30.30
CA PRO A 89 41.02 25.65 -30.41
C PRO A 89 39.69 25.66 -29.63
N VAL A 90 39.26 24.51 -29.10
CA VAL A 90 37.93 24.33 -28.48
C VAL A 90 37.85 24.94 -27.07
N LEU A 91 38.98 25.08 -26.35
CA LEU A 91 38.98 25.53 -24.95
C LEU A 91 38.88 27.05 -24.77
N ALA A 92 39.11 27.84 -25.82
CA ALA A 92 39.06 29.31 -25.80
C ALA A 92 37.64 29.92 -25.67
N HIS A 93 36.61 29.10 -25.44
CA HIS A 93 35.21 29.55 -25.27
C HIS A 93 34.54 29.12 -23.95
N LEU A 94 35.25 28.38 -23.08
CA LEU A 94 34.66 27.88 -21.82
C LEU A 94 35.02 28.74 -20.59
N ALA A 95 35.97 29.67 -20.69
CA ALA A 95 36.43 30.54 -19.60
C ALA A 95 35.86 31.98 -19.66
N ASN A 96 34.57 32.14 -20.02
CA ASN A 96 33.92 33.46 -20.08
C ASN A 96 32.83 33.63 -18.99
N PRO A 97 33.06 34.45 -17.94
CA PRO A 97 32.09 34.70 -16.87
C PRO A 97 30.73 35.23 -17.33
N ALA A 98 30.67 35.91 -18.50
CA ALA A 98 29.42 36.48 -19.02
C ALA A 98 28.35 35.44 -19.41
N GLY A 99 28.71 34.16 -19.57
CA GLY A 99 27.78 33.09 -19.97
C GLY A 99 26.93 32.50 -18.83
N MET A 100 27.27 32.77 -17.57
CA MET A 100 26.63 32.13 -16.42
C MET A 100 25.10 32.37 -16.31
N PRO A 101 24.56 33.59 -16.60
CA PRO A 101 23.11 33.82 -16.60
C PRO A 101 22.35 32.98 -17.65
N GLN A 102 22.99 32.69 -18.79
CA GLN A 102 22.37 31.94 -19.89
C GLN A 102 22.29 30.44 -19.59
N ARG A 103 23.30 29.88 -18.89
CA ARG A 103 23.24 28.50 -18.37
C ARG A 103 22.15 28.35 -17.29
N MET A 104 22.03 29.33 -16.39
CA MET A 104 20.95 29.37 -15.40
C MET A 104 19.55 29.44 -16.05
N GLU A 105 19.38 30.17 -17.14
CA GLU A 105 18.12 30.22 -17.88
C GLU A 105 17.80 28.90 -18.61
N MET A 106 18.81 28.18 -19.12
CA MET A 106 18.63 26.82 -19.65
C MET A 106 18.14 25.84 -18.57
N LEU A 107 18.74 25.86 -17.37
CA LEU A 107 18.32 25.01 -16.25
C LEU A 107 16.91 25.36 -15.76
N ARG A 108 16.55 26.65 -15.73
CA ARG A 108 15.17 27.11 -15.42
C ARG A 108 14.14 26.59 -16.42
N ARG A 109 14.48 26.53 -17.71
CA ARG A 109 13.60 25.97 -18.76
C ARG A 109 13.44 24.46 -18.63
N ALA A 110 14.51 23.70 -18.42
CA ALA A 110 14.42 22.26 -18.15
C ALA A 110 13.50 21.97 -16.94
N ALA A 111 13.67 22.73 -15.86
CA ALA A 111 12.82 22.63 -14.66
C ALA A 111 11.38 23.18 -14.85
N HIS A 112 11.06 23.81 -15.98
CA HIS A 112 9.70 24.24 -16.36
C HIS A 112 8.99 23.16 -17.17
N ASP A 113 9.66 22.62 -18.18
CA ASP A 113 9.09 21.61 -19.08
C ASP A 113 8.80 20.29 -18.35
N GLN A 114 9.66 19.89 -17.42
CA GLN A 114 9.44 18.74 -16.54
C GLN A 114 8.20 18.94 -15.62
N ARG A 115 7.92 20.20 -15.20
CA ARG A 115 6.69 20.56 -14.46
C ARG A 115 5.44 20.55 -15.36
N GLN A 116 5.56 20.86 -16.65
CA GLN A 116 4.45 20.72 -17.60
C GLN A 116 4.09 19.25 -17.89
N ALA A 117 5.06 18.33 -17.89
CA ALA A 117 4.79 16.90 -18.02
C ALA A 117 4.01 16.35 -16.80
N LEU A 118 4.53 16.58 -15.59
CA LEU A 118 3.94 16.08 -14.33
C LEU A 118 2.51 16.63 -14.08
N SER A 119 2.22 17.85 -14.53
CA SER A 119 0.89 18.49 -14.38
C SER A 119 -0.14 18.10 -15.43
N ARG A 120 0.17 17.16 -16.33
CA ARG A 120 -0.80 16.50 -17.23
C ARG A 120 -1.26 15.13 -16.69
N LEU A 121 -0.34 14.34 -16.12
CA LEU A 121 -0.64 13.01 -15.57
C LEU A 121 -1.60 13.06 -14.37
N ARG A 122 -1.43 14.03 -13.46
CA ARG A 122 -2.25 14.19 -12.23
C ARG A 122 -3.72 14.59 -12.44
N TRP A 123 -4.24 14.67 -13.67
CA TRP A 123 -5.64 15.07 -13.92
C TRP A 123 -6.60 13.91 -14.20
N ASN A 124 -6.10 12.78 -14.71
CA ASN A 124 -6.96 11.69 -15.16
C ASN A 124 -7.40 10.75 -14.02
N ALA A 125 -6.48 10.46 -13.09
CA ALA A 125 -6.69 9.51 -12.00
C ALA A 125 -7.54 10.08 -10.84
N ALA A 126 -8.82 10.34 -11.10
CA ALA A 126 -9.70 11.07 -10.18
C ALA A 126 -11.23 10.89 -10.39
N MET A 127 -11.70 10.03 -11.31
CA MET A 127 -13.15 9.81 -11.53
C MET A 127 -13.49 8.36 -11.98
N GLY A 128 -13.24 7.38 -11.11
CA GLY A 128 -13.72 6.01 -11.25
C GLY A 128 -14.54 5.54 -10.04
N ARG A 129 -15.87 5.64 -10.11
CA ARG A 129 -16.84 4.82 -9.35
C ARG A 129 -18.10 4.67 -10.19
N VAL A 130 -18.72 3.48 -10.15
CA VAL A 130 -19.95 3.17 -10.88
C VAL A 130 -21.15 3.11 -9.91
N LEU A 131 -22.36 3.24 -10.44
CA LEU A 131 -23.63 3.12 -9.72
C LEU A 131 -24.56 2.14 -10.46
N PRO A 132 -25.39 1.35 -9.75
CA PRO A 132 -26.44 0.51 -10.36
C PRO A 132 -27.60 1.31 -11.01
N VAL A 133 -28.55 0.59 -11.62
CA VAL A 133 -29.39 1.07 -12.74
C VAL A 133 -30.91 1.05 -12.50
N GLY A 134 -31.63 2.06 -13.00
CA GLY A 134 -33.05 1.98 -13.38
C GLY A 134 -33.77 3.34 -13.38
N ARG A 135 -34.71 3.69 -14.28
CA ARG A 135 -35.23 3.06 -15.53
C ARG A 135 -35.80 4.17 -16.46
N SER A 136 -35.87 3.90 -17.78
CA SER A 136 -36.81 4.40 -18.84
C SER A 136 -37.53 5.78 -18.75
N ALA A 137 -37.80 6.54 -19.83
CA ALA A 137 -37.46 6.49 -21.28
C ALA A 137 -38.08 7.72 -22.04
N LEU A 138 -37.96 7.73 -23.37
CA LEU A 138 -38.80 8.41 -24.40
C LEU A 138 -38.29 9.70 -25.12
N TYR A 139 -37.97 9.51 -26.41
CA TYR A 139 -38.14 10.39 -27.59
C TYR A 139 -37.35 11.72 -27.79
N ALA A 140 -37.26 12.07 -29.09
CA ALA A 140 -36.59 13.21 -29.74
C ALA A 140 -37.38 13.47 -31.07
N PRO A 141 -36.87 14.12 -32.15
CA PRO A 141 -35.77 15.11 -32.31
C PRO A 141 -36.16 16.35 -33.16
N ARG A 142 -35.31 17.42 -33.17
CA ARG A 142 -34.98 18.33 -34.31
C ARG A 142 -34.31 19.64 -33.81
N ALA A 143 -33.69 20.49 -34.63
CA ALA A 143 -32.61 20.32 -35.63
C ALA A 143 -32.26 21.69 -36.26
N ARG A 144 -30.96 22.03 -36.36
CA ARG A 144 -30.34 23.04 -37.26
C ARG A 144 -30.99 24.44 -37.41
N LEU A 145 -30.35 25.43 -36.80
CA LEU A 145 -29.73 26.58 -37.50
C LEU A 145 -28.37 26.82 -36.80
N ALA A 146 -27.20 26.85 -37.44
CA ALA A 146 -26.75 27.64 -38.59
C ALA A 146 -26.80 29.15 -38.26
N ALA A 147 -25.74 29.80 -37.76
CA ALA A 147 -24.35 29.98 -38.23
C ALA A 147 -24.15 31.40 -38.77
N LEU A 148 -22.90 31.91 -38.74
CA LEU A 148 -22.51 33.33 -38.87
C LEU A 148 -22.91 34.13 -37.59
N GLU A 149 -22.10 35.04 -37.05
CA GLU A 149 -20.92 35.74 -37.58
C GLU A 149 -19.63 35.55 -36.72
N HIS A 150 -18.53 36.22 -37.10
CA HIS A 150 -17.18 35.90 -36.66
C HIS A 150 -16.28 37.15 -36.53
N LYS A 151 -15.29 37.09 -35.62
CA LYS A 151 -14.12 38.00 -35.47
C LYS A 151 -14.32 39.34 -34.73
N ALA A 152 -14.24 39.28 -33.40
CA ALA A 152 -13.26 40.09 -32.64
C ALA A 152 -12.86 39.32 -31.36
N TRP A 153 -11.65 39.53 -30.84
CA TRP A 153 -11.17 39.03 -29.53
C TRP A 153 -11.35 37.51 -29.26
N GLY A 154 -10.56 36.67 -29.92
CA GLY A 154 -10.45 35.24 -29.61
C GLY A 154 -9.22 34.92 -28.76
N GLY A 155 -9.40 34.47 -27.51
CA GLY A 155 -8.26 34.15 -26.62
C GLY A 155 -8.57 33.71 -25.18
N VAL A 156 -9.82 33.37 -24.85
CA VAL A 156 -10.22 32.92 -23.50
C VAL A 156 -11.04 31.64 -23.60
N LEU A 157 -10.83 30.71 -22.65
CA LEU A 157 -11.51 29.42 -22.55
C LEU A 157 -13.04 29.59 -22.49
N ARG A 158 -13.73 29.15 -23.55
CA ARG A 158 -15.18 28.88 -23.51
C ARG A 158 -15.39 27.40 -23.26
N PHE A 159 -16.05 27.06 -22.16
CA PHE A 159 -16.62 25.73 -21.95
C PHE A 159 -17.85 25.53 -22.86
N SER A 160 -18.20 24.28 -23.18
CA SER A 160 -19.42 24.01 -23.96
C SER A 160 -20.68 24.09 -23.09
N PRO A 161 -21.87 24.34 -23.67
CA PRO A 161 -23.13 24.36 -22.92
C PRO A 161 -23.51 23.02 -22.27
N GLU A 162 -22.93 21.90 -22.71
CA GLU A 162 -23.04 20.60 -22.05
C GLU A 162 -22.08 20.50 -20.86
N LEU A 163 -20.89 21.11 -20.95
CA LEU A 163 -19.87 21.08 -19.91
C LEU A 163 -20.29 21.93 -18.71
N GLU A 164 -20.84 23.12 -18.93
CA GLU A 164 -21.41 23.98 -17.88
C GLU A 164 -22.64 23.32 -17.21
N ARG A 165 -23.52 22.68 -17.99
CA ARG A 165 -24.59 21.81 -17.47
C ARG A 165 -24.05 20.64 -16.64
N SER A 166 -22.99 19.96 -17.09
CA SER A 166 -22.38 18.84 -16.36
C SER A 166 -21.75 19.26 -15.03
N PHE A 167 -21.37 20.54 -14.89
CA PHE A 167 -20.80 21.08 -13.66
C PHE A 167 -21.92 21.38 -12.65
N LEU A 168 -22.98 22.07 -13.10
CA LEU A 168 -24.15 22.44 -12.29
C LEU A 168 -25.01 21.23 -11.87
N ALA A 169 -25.14 20.21 -12.73
CA ALA A 169 -25.81 18.96 -12.40
C ALA A 169 -25.04 18.16 -11.32
N ARG A 170 -23.71 18.25 -11.30
CA ARG A 170 -22.85 17.58 -10.30
C ARG A 170 -22.67 18.37 -8.99
N SER A 171 -23.35 19.51 -8.84
CA SER A 171 -23.48 20.25 -7.58
C SER A 171 -24.90 20.25 -7.02
N GLY A 172 -25.84 19.46 -7.57
CA GLY A 172 -27.20 19.33 -7.05
C GLY A 172 -28.06 20.60 -7.13
N VAL A 173 -27.71 21.55 -8.02
CA VAL A 173 -28.38 22.86 -8.13
C VAL A 173 -29.59 22.84 -9.10
N LEU A 174 -29.87 21.70 -9.75
CA LEU A 174 -30.84 21.64 -10.84
C LEU A 174 -32.29 21.36 -10.42
N ASP A 175 -32.53 20.84 -9.21
CA ASP A 175 -33.88 20.42 -8.80
C ASP A 175 -34.81 21.62 -8.51
N GLU A 176 -34.28 22.77 -8.06
CA GLU A 176 -35.05 24.04 -8.01
C GLU A 176 -35.25 24.66 -9.40
N LEU A 177 -34.26 24.52 -10.31
CA LEU A 177 -34.27 25.16 -11.62
C LEU A 177 -35.14 24.43 -12.66
N ALA A 178 -35.55 23.20 -12.38
CA ALA A 178 -36.56 22.48 -13.18
C ALA A 178 -37.96 23.13 -13.10
N GLY A 179 -38.27 23.85 -12.01
CA GLY A 179 -39.59 24.46 -11.80
C GLY A 179 -39.82 25.80 -12.50
N SER A 180 -38.77 26.53 -12.90
CA SER A 180 -38.87 27.95 -13.29
C SER A 180 -38.71 28.26 -14.79
N LEU A 181 -38.67 27.23 -15.65
CA LEU A 181 -38.52 27.38 -17.12
C LEU A 181 -39.68 26.82 -17.94
N GLN A 182 -40.91 26.95 -17.43
CA GLN A 182 -42.12 27.07 -18.25
C GLN A 182 -42.81 28.41 -17.97
N GLY A 183 -43.35 29.06 -19.00
CA GLY A 183 -43.57 30.51 -19.00
C GLY A 183 -44.89 30.99 -18.38
N HIS A 184 -44.77 32.01 -17.53
CA HIS A 184 -45.77 33.05 -17.23
C HIS A 184 -47.18 32.64 -16.75
N GLY A 185 -47.32 32.53 -15.43
CA GLY A 185 -48.53 32.90 -14.69
C GLY A 185 -48.13 33.78 -13.49
N GLY A 186 -48.71 34.97 -13.34
CA GLY A 186 -48.33 35.89 -12.27
C GLY A 186 -48.98 35.55 -10.93
N VAL A 187 -48.17 35.40 -9.87
CA VAL A 187 -48.66 35.32 -8.49
C VAL A 187 -47.99 36.42 -7.67
N SER A 188 -48.77 37.41 -7.25
CA SER A 188 -48.35 38.44 -6.31
C SER A 188 -48.45 37.91 -4.87
N GLY A 189 -47.31 37.63 -4.26
CA GLY A 189 -47.19 37.27 -2.83
C GLY A 189 -45.81 37.68 -2.29
N PRO A 190 -45.66 37.81 -0.96
CA PRO A 190 -44.34 38.02 -0.36
C PRO A 190 -43.45 36.78 -0.54
N PRO A 191 -42.11 36.91 -0.44
CA PRO A 191 -41.18 35.79 -0.56
C PRO A 191 -41.22 34.89 0.70
N GLY A 192 -42.26 34.07 0.80
CA GLY A 192 -42.33 32.91 1.71
C GLY A 192 -41.78 31.65 1.05
N ASP A 193 -41.43 30.67 1.87
CA ASP A 193 -40.97 29.32 1.48
C ASP A 193 -39.66 29.21 0.66
N ALA A 194 -38.80 30.23 0.73
CA ALA A 194 -37.36 30.00 0.65
C ALA A 194 -36.89 29.41 2.00
N THR A 195 -36.81 28.07 2.11
CA THR A 195 -36.47 27.39 3.37
C THR A 195 -35.03 27.65 3.79
N ASP A 196 -34.84 28.29 4.94
CA ASP A 196 -33.52 28.49 5.54
C ASP A 196 -32.97 27.20 6.19
N LEU A 197 -31.68 27.19 6.48
CA LEU A 197 -30.97 26.02 7.04
C LEU A 197 -31.47 25.62 8.44
N GLY A 198 -31.95 26.57 9.25
CA GLY A 198 -32.59 26.31 10.53
C GLY A 198 -33.96 25.65 10.36
N THR A 199 -34.78 26.15 9.42
CA THR A 199 -36.06 25.52 9.05
C THR A 199 -35.86 24.10 8.48
N TYR A 200 -34.81 23.86 7.69
CA TYR A 200 -34.45 22.53 7.22
C TYR A 200 -34.14 21.56 8.39
N VAL A 201 -33.30 21.97 9.35
CA VAL A 201 -32.97 21.11 10.50
C VAL A 201 -34.16 20.94 11.46
N ALA A 202 -35.00 21.95 11.64
CA ALA A 202 -36.21 21.88 12.46
C ALA A 202 -37.26 20.88 11.93
N ARG A 203 -37.25 20.55 10.63
CA ARG A 203 -38.21 19.63 9.99
C ARG A 203 -37.80 18.15 10.01
N ARG A 204 -36.75 17.77 10.74
CA ARG A 204 -36.29 16.37 10.94
C ARG A 204 -35.96 15.57 9.66
N GLY A 205 -35.33 16.22 8.67
CA GLY A 205 -34.58 15.54 7.60
C GLY A 205 -35.37 14.61 6.69
N ASP A 206 -35.93 15.15 5.61
CA ASP A 206 -36.47 14.36 4.50
C ASP A 206 -35.34 13.58 3.80
N PRO A 207 -35.37 12.22 3.74
CA PRO A 207 -34.33 11.42 3.10
C PRO A 207 -34.15 11.70 1.60
N GLY A 208 -35.12 12.34 0.94
CA GLY A 208 -35.05 12.72 -0.47
C GLY A 208 -34.13 13.91 -0.75
N ILE A 209 -33.89 14.79 0.22
CA ILE A 209 -33.17 16.06 0.01
C ILE A 209 -31.77 16.00 0.63
N ARG A 210 -30.78 15.61 -0.17
CA ARG A 210 -29.36 15.66 0.21
C ARG A 210 -28.82 17.09 0.03
N PRO A 211 -28.34 17.79 1.09
CA PRO A 211 -27.83 19.16 0.95
C PRO A 211 -26.50 19.18 0.17
N PRO A 212 -26.44 19.71 -1.06
CA PRO A 212 -25.34 19.40 -1.98
C PRO A 212 -24.26 20.50 -2.11
N ALA A 213 -24.13 21.40 -1.12
CA ALA A 213 -23.05 22.39 -1.10
C ALA A 213 -22.64 22.86 0.31
N LEU A 214 -21.35 23.07 0.53
CA LEU A 214 -20.83 23.93 1.62
C LEU A 214 -20.84 25.42 1.19
N PHE A 215 -21.93 25.85 0.55
CA PHE A 215 -22.16 27.21 0.10
C PHE A 215 -23.51 27.67 0.64
N ASP A 216 -23.49 28.50 1.68
CA ASP A 216 -24.71 29.06 2.27
C ASP A 216 -25.10 30.30 1.47
N GLN A 217 -26.13 30.15 0.63
CA GLN A 217 -26.62 31.22 -0.22
C GLN A 217 -27.21 32.40 0.57
N LEU A 218 -27.79 32.16 1.76
CA LEU A 218 -28.39 33.20 2.59
C LEU A 218 -27.30 34.00 3.31
N PHE A 219 -26.33 33.32 3.92
CA PHE A 219 -25.12 33.96 4.46
C PHE A 219 -24.37 34.73 3.38
N TYR A 220 -24.14 34.12 2.21
CA TYR A 220 -23.42 34.76 1.12
C TYR A 220 -24.13 36.01 0.60
N LEU A 221 -25.47 35.98 0.42
CA LEU A 221 -26.23 37.18 0.04
C LEU A 221 -26.28 38.24 1.14
N THR A 222 -26.42 37.84 2.42
CA THR A 222 -26.43 38.77 3.57
C THR A 222 -25.11 39.54 3.67
N ASN A 223 -23.99 38.86 3.47
CA ASN A 223 -22.66 39.46 3.54
C ASN A 223 -22.24 40.13 2.22
N ASN A 224 -22.97 39.93 1.12
CA ASN A 224 -22.68 40.46 -0.21
C ASN A 224 -23.97 40.98 -0.90
N PRO A 225 -24.61 42.03 -0.36
CA PRO A 225 -25.90 42.53 -0.86
C PRO A 225 -25.83 43.11 -2.29
N ASP A 226 -24.62 43.43 -2.78
CA ASP A 226 -24.36 43.80 -4.17
C ASP A 226 -24.64 42.63 -5.14
N VAL A 227 -24.47 41.38 -4.69
CA VAL A 227 -24.70 40.18 -5.50
C VAL A 227 -26.20 39.90 -5.69
N ALA A 228 -27.07 40.42 -4.83
CA ALA A 228 -28.52 40.21 -4.91
C ALA A 228 -29.15 40.74 -6.22
N ASN A 229 -28.49 41.68 -6.90
CA ASN A 229 -28.93 42.26 -8.18
C ASN A 229 -28.01 41.86 -9.36
N ALA A 230 -27.09 40.91 -9.17
CA ALA A 230 -26.17 40.48 -10.21
C ALA A 230 -26.85 39.57 -11.27
N PRO A 231 -26.37 39.56 -12.53
CA PRO A 231 -26.90 38.68 -13.58
C PRO A 231 -26.44 37.21 -13.45
N PHE A 232 -26.12 36.77 -12.23
CA PHE A 232 -25.60 35.44 -11.89
C PHE A 232 -26.23 34.94 -10.60
N THR A 233 -26.44 33.62 -10.47
CA THR A 233 -26.80 33.03 -9.17
C THR A 233 -25.66 33.24 -8.15
N PRO A 234 -25.94 33.34 -6.84
CA PRO A 234 -24.91 33.63 -5.84
C PRO A 234 -23.71 32.66 -5.86
N LEU A 235 -23.96 31.35 -6.09
CA LEU A 235 -22.89 30.36 -6.27
C LEU A 235 -22.08 30.60 -7.57
N THR A 236 -22.73 30.97 -8.67
CA THR A 236 -22.04 31.32 -9.92
C THR A 236 -21.24 32.61 -9.79
N HIS A 237 -21.74 33.60 -9.04
CA HIS A 237 -20.97 34.77 -8.66
C HIS A 237 -19.74 34.38 -7.83
N TYR A 238 -19.89 33.55 -6.79
CA TYR A 238 -18.76 33.11 -5.97
C TYR A 238 -17.67 32.42 -6.79
N LEU A 239 -18.05 31.47 -7.66
CA LEU A 239 -17.09 30.70 -8.48
C LEU A 239 -16.42 31.50 -9.61
N ARG A 240 -17.05 32.59 -10.10
CA ARG A 240 -16.47 33.44 -11.17
C ARG A 240 -15.72 34.67 -10.62
N HIS A 241 -16.19 35.22 -9.50
CA HIS A 241 -15.80 36.52 -8.95
C HIS A 241 -15.45 36.42 -7.45
N GLY A 242 -16.38 35.92 -6.63
CA GLY A 242 -16.29 36.01 -5.17
C GLY A 242 -15.06 35.37 -4.54
N GLU A 243 -14.57 34.25 -5.07
CA GLU A 243 -13.31 33.64 -4.62
C GLU A 243 -12.09 34.56 -4.83
N ARG A 244 -12.02 35.25 -5.97
CA ARG A 244 -10.94 36.22 -6.28
C ARG A 244 -11.05 37.47 -5.42
N GLU A 245 -12.28 37.86 -5.12
CA GLU A 245 -12.66 38.96 -4.23
C GLU A 245 -12.62 38.59 -2.74
N ARG A 246 -12.20 37.36 -2.40
CA ARG A 246 -12.08 36.82 -1.03
C ARG A 246 -13.37 36.84 -0.21
N ARG A 247 -14.52 36.70 -0.88
CA ARG A 247 -15.84 36.61 -0.24
C ARG A 247 -16.06 35.20 0.33
N THR A 248 -16.28 35.10 1.64
CA THR A 248 -16.48 33.83 2.36
C THR A 248 -17.81 33.14 1.95
N PRO A 249 -17.81 31.87 1.53
CA PRO A 249 -19.00 31.12 1.05
C PRO A 249 -19.89 30.52 2.14
N HIS A 250 -19.39 30.36 3.37
CA HIS A 250 -20.07 29.68 4.48
C HIS A 250 -19.42 30.10 5.81
N PRO A 251 -20.15 30.23 6.93
CA PRO A 251 -19.57 30.69 8.21
C PRO A 251 -18.37 29.87 8.68
N LEU A 252 -18.37 28.55 8.47
CA LEU A 252 -17.27 27.64 8.81
C LEU A 252 -16.28 27.38 7.65
N PHE A 253 -16.16 28.33 6.70
CA PHE A 253 -15.17 28.31 5.63
C PHE A 253 -14.49 29.67 5.45
N ASN A 254 -13.47 29.96 6.26
CA ASN A 254 -12.68 31.18 6.16
C ASN A 254 -11.69 31.04 4.98
N ILE A 255 -12.02 31.71 3.87
CA ILE A 255 -11.28 31.62 2.61
C ILE A 255 -9.81 32.04 2.72
N ASP A 256 -9.49 33.04 3.55
CA ASP A 256 -8.11 33.53 3.69
C ASP A 256 -7.28 32.67 4.65
N TYR A 257 -7.89 32.13 5.72
CA TYR A 257 -7.26 31.14 6.59
C TYR A 257 -6.96 29.82 5.87
N TYR A 258 -7.93 29.31 5.08
CA TYR A 258 -7.74 28.09 4.29
C TYR A 258 -6.73 28.28 3.16
N ARG A 259 -6.75 29.44 2.49
CA ARG A 259 -5.74 29.82 1.48
C ARG A 259 -4.35 29.99 2.06
N GLY A 260 -4.24 30.45 3.31
CA GLY A 260 -2.97 30.58 4.04
C GLY A 260 -2.28 29.23 4.26
N GLN A 261 -3.01 28.22 4.74
CA GLN A 261 -2.49 26.86 4.95
C GLN A 261 -2.00 26.19 3.65
N LEU A 262 -2.58 26.55 2.49
CA LEU A 262 -2.17 26.03 1.18
C LEU A 262 -1.00 26.80 0.54
N GLY A 263 -0.56 27.92 1.15
CA GLY A 263 0.62 28.69 0.74
C GLY A 263 0.69 28.99 -0.76
N ALA A 264 1.84 28.71 -1.36
CA ALA A 264 2.10 28.96 -2.79
C ALA A 264 1.31 28.04 -3.74
N ASP A 265 0.77 26.91 -3.27
CA ASP A 265 0.02 25.97 -4.10
C ASP A 265 -1.45 26.37 -4.28
N ALA A 266 -1.99 27.23 -3.40
CA ALA A 266 -3.31 27.86 -3.60
C ALA A 266 -3.42 28.58 -4.96
N LEU A 267 -2.34 29.22 -5.42
CA LEU A 267 -2.26 29.92 -6.70
C LEU A 267 -2.14 28.97 -7.92
N ARG A 268 -1.97 27.66 -7.68
CA ARG A 268 -1.80 26.62 -8.72
C ARG A 268 -3.01 25.71 -8.87
N LEU A 269 -4.05 25.90 -8.06
CA LEU A 269 -5.27 25.09 -8.09
C LEU A 269 -6.02 25.24 -9.42
N ARG A 270 -6.39 24.11 -10.04
CA ARG A 270 -7.33 24.05 -11.18
C ARG A 270 -8.80 23.87 -10.74
N LYS A 271 -9.11 24.17 -9.47
CA LYS A 271 -10.40 24.04 -8.78
C LYS A 271 -10.52 25.20 -7.80
N SER A 272 -11.73 25.63 -7.47
CA SER A 272 -11.94 26.62 -6.39
C SER A 272 -11.47 26.09 -5.03
N LEU A 273 -11.12 26.99 -4.11
CA LEU A 273 -10.70 26.68 -2.75
C LEU A 273 -11.78 25.89 -2.00
N LEU A 274 -13.06 26.26 -2.17
CA LEU A 274 -14.18 25.50 -1.61
C LEU A 274 -14.25 24.08 -2.18
N ALA A 275 -14.12 23.92 -3.51
CA ALA A 275 -14.11 22.60 -4.15
C ALA A 275 -12.85 21.78 -3.83
N HIS A 276 -11.73 22.44 -3.52
CA HIS A 276 -10.51 21.82 -3.01
C HIS A 276 -10.71 21.29 -1.60
N PHE A 277 -11.30 22.09 -0.69
CA PHE A 277 -11.63 21.63 0.65
C PHE A 277 -12.63 20.47 0.64
N MET A 278 -13.72 20.59 -0.12
CA MET A 278 -14.76 19.56 -0.20
C MET A 278 -14.20 18.18 -0.59
N LYS A 279 -13.23 18.14 -1.52
CA LYS A 279 -12.76 16.88 -2.14
C LYS A 279 -11.34 16.45 -1.79
N ILE A 280 -10.54 17.30 -1.15
CA ILE A 280 -9.12 17.06 -0.87
C ILE A 280 -8.72 17.58 0.51
N GLY A 281 -9.05 18.83 0.84
CA GLY A 281 -8.59 19.48 2.07
C GLY A 281 -9.16 18.88 3.34
N GLY A 282 -10.49 18.82 3.45
CA GLY A 282 -11.18 18.28 4.64
C GLY A 282 -10.77 16.84 4.95
N PRO A 283 -10.88 15.90 4.00
CA PRO A 283 -10.44 14.51 4.19
C PRO A 283 -8.94 14.34 4.46
N ARG A 284 -8.11 15.37 4.27
CA ARG A 284 -6.67 15.39 4.62
C ARG A 284 -6.36 16.23 5.86
N GLY A 285 -7.36 16.49 6.70
CA GLY A 285 -7.15 17.21 7.96
C GLY A 285 -7.05 18.74 7.87
N ILE A 286 -7.05 19.34 6.67
CA ILE A 286 -6.76 20.77 6.47
C ILE A 286 -7.95 21.65 6.83
N SER A 287 -7.80 22.49 7.86
CA SER A 287 -8.85 23.25 8.52
C SER A 287 -9.49 24.34 7.66
N SER A 288 -10.80 24.22 7.38
CA SER A 288 -11.58 25.24 6.66
C SER A 288 -11.75 26.55 7.43
N HIS A 289 -11.64 26.49 8.76
CA HIS A 289 -11.90 27.61 9.67
C HIS A 289 -10.97 27.45 10.89
N PRO A 290 -10.50 28.53 11.53
CA PRO A 290 -9.68 28.41 12.75
C PRO A 290 -10.36 27.60 13.88
N LEU A 291 -11.68 27.49 13.83
CA LEU A 291 -12.51 26.84 14.84
C LEU A 291 -13.10 25.49 14.40
N PHE A 292 -12.70 24.95 13.25
CA PHE A 292 -13.06 23.60 12.80
C PHE A 292 -11.80 22.87 12.34
N HIS A 293 -11.41 21.80 13.03
CA HIS A 293 -10.13 21.10 12.88
C HIS A 293 -10.35 19.66 12.38
N PRO A 294 -10.35 19.42 11.06
CA PRO A 294 -10.81 18.15 10.50
C PRO A 294 -10.01 16.92 10.97
N ALA A 295 -8.71 17.02 11.22
CA ALA A 295 -7.93 15.88 11.72
C ALA A 295 -8.39 15.42 13.12
N TYR A 296 -8.48 16.35 14.08
CA TYR A 296 -9.01 16.11 15.43
C TYR A 296 -10.46 15.61 15.40
N TYR A 297 -11.27 16.10 14.46
CA TYR A 297 -12.65 15.65 14.27
C TYR A 297 -12.74 14.23 13.70
N ILE A 298 -11.91 13.88 12.71
CA ILE A 298 -11.83 12.52 12.13
C ILE A 298 -11.32 11.52 13.16
N ALA A 299 -10.35 11.89 14.00
CA ALA A 299 -9.80 11.03 15.05
C ALA A 299 -10.80 10.59 16.14
N GLN A 300 -12.06 11.05 16.08
CA GLN A 300 -13.14 10.65 16.99
C GLN A 300 -14.18 9.73 16.34
N THR A 301 -14.10 9.47 15.02
CA THR A 301 -15.09 8.68 14.26
C THR A 301 -14.55 8.09 12.95
N ASP A 302 -14.66 6.77 12.81
CA ASP A 302 -14.24 6.04 11.61
C ASP A 302 -15.16 6.29 10.41
N ALA A 303 -16.43 6.66 10.67
CA ALA A 303 -17.47 6.85 9.67
C ALA A 303 -17.11 7.88 8.58
N VAL A 304 -16.26 8.88 8.89
CA VAL A 304 -15.76 9.84 7.88
C VAL A 304 -14.76 9.18 6.91
N GLY A 305 -13.92 8.27 7.42
CA GLY A 305 -12.99 7.48 6.62
C GLY A 305 -13.72 6.45 5.76
N GLU A 306 -14.56 5.62 6.39
CA GLU A 306 -15.33 4.56 5.72
C GLU A 306 -16.22 5.08 4.58
N THR A 307 -16.96 6.16 4.82
CA THR A 307 -17.89 6.72 3.82
C THR A 307 -17.21 7.63 2.79
N GLY A 308 -15.99 8.11 3.08
CA GLY A 308 -15.34 9.16 2.31
C GLY A 308 -16.07 10.51 2.35
N CYS A 309 -16.93 10.73 3.35
CA CYS A 309 -17.67 11.99 3.52
C CYS A 309 -16.70 13.16 3.81
N ASN A 310 -17.11 14.40 3.51
CA ASN A 310 -16.34 15.55 3.94
C ASN A 310 -16.58 15.80 5.44
N PRO A 311 -15.55 15.94 6.29
CA PRO A 311 -15.72 16.06 7.73
C PRO A 311 -16.57 17.26 8.18
N LEU A 312 -16.54 18.39 7.48
CA LEU A 312 -17.42 19.53 7.82
C LEU A 312 -18.88 19.26 7.42
N VAL A 313 -19.10 18.50 6.34
CA VAL A 313 -20.45 18.03 5.98
C VAL A 313 -20.95 17.04 7.02
N HIS A 314 -20.16 16.02 7.38
CA HIS A 314 -20.49 15.04 8.43
C HIS A 314 -20.78 15.72 9.78
N TYR A 315 -19.95 16.68 10.18
CA TYR A 315 -20.18 17.46 11.39
C TYR A 315 -21.56 18.13 11.35
N LEU A 316 -21.86 18.90 10.30
CA LEU A 316 -23.12 19.64 10.15
C LEU A 316 -24.35 18.73 9.97
N SER A 317 -24.23 17.60 9.26
CA SER A 317 -25.32 16.66 8.96
C SER A 317 -25.74 15.86 10.19
N GLU A 318 -24.79 15.27 10.92
CA GLU A 318 -25.07 14.27 11.95
C GLU A 318 -24.10 14.27 13.14
N GLY A 319 -22.80 14.47 12.93
CA GLY A 319 -21.79 14.21 13.94
C GLY A 319 -21.86 15.08 15.20
N TRP A 320 -22.37 16.33 15.10
CA TRP A 320 -22.63 17.14 16.31
C TRP A 320 -23.73 16.54 17.21
N ARG A 321 -24.57 15.64 16.70
CA ARG A 321 -25.58 14.89 17.49
C ARG A 321 -25.03 13.56 18.02
N GLN A 322 -23.82 13.18 17.62
CA GLN A 322 -23.08 12.00 18.09
C GLN A 322 -22.05 12.38 19.18
N GLY A 323 -22.06 13.62 19.68
CA GLY A 323 -21.11 14.13 20.66
C GLY A 323 -19.70 14.41 20.11
N LEU A 324 -19.54 14.51 18.78
CA LEU A 324 -18.23 14.67 18.16
C LEU A 324 -17.76 16.12 18.17
N ASP A 325 -16.58 16.34 18.75
CA ASP A 325 -16.03 17.67 19.02
C ASP A 325 -15.28 18.25 17.81
N PRO A 326 -15.68 19.43 17.29
CA PRO A 326 -15.14 19.98 16.04
C PRO A 326 -13.73 20.59 16.17
N HIS A 327 -13.25 20.84 17.38
CA HIS A 327 -11.98 21.49 17.69
C HIS A 327 -11.62 21.27 19.18
N PRO A 328 -10.35 21.10 19.60
CA PRO A 328 -10.00 20.81 21.00
C PRO A 328 -10.59 21.81 22.02
N LEU A 329 -10.49 23.13 21.70
CA LEU A 329 -11.08 24.24 22.47
C LEU A 329 -12.58 24.48 22.19
N PHE A 330 -13.32 23.47 21.75
CA PHE A 330 -14.77 23.49 21.64
C PHE A 330 -15.33 22.16 22.14
N TRP A 331 -16.19 22.18 23.16
CA TRP A 331 -16.82 20.96 23.68
C TRP A 331 -18.31 20.98 23.32
N ASN A 332 -18.68 20.12 22.37
CA ASN A 332 -19.99 20.00 21.74
C ASN A 332 -21.11 19.85 22.77
N ASP A 333 -21.03 18.81 23.60
CA ASP A 333 -22.12 18.44 24.50
C ASP A 333 -22.22 19.42 25.67
N TRP A 334 -21.09 19.80 26.28
CA TRP A 334 -21.06 20.85 27.30
C TRP A 334 -21.60 22.18 26.76
N TYR A 335 -21.28 22.56 25.51
CA TYR A 335 -21.88 23.76 24.90
C TYR A 335 -23.40 23.64 24.76
N LEU A 336 -23.92 22.46 24.43
CA LEU A 336 -25.38 22.24 24.33
C LEU A 336 -26.06 22.22 25.71
N GLU A 337 -25.42 21.65 26.74
CA GLU A 337 -25.86 21.68 28.13
C GLU A 337 -25.95 23.11 28.69
N GLN A 338 -24.89 23.90 28.51
CA GLN A 338 -24.86 25.30 28.96
C GLN A 338 -25.80 26.21 28.15
N ASN A 339 -26.24 25.78 26.96
CA ASN A 339 -27.09 26.58 26.06
C ASN A 339 -28.32 25.79 25.55
N PRO A 340 -29.30 25.44 26.42
CA PRO A 340 -30.48 24.63 26.02
C PRO A 340 -31.40 25.31 25.00
N ASP A 341 -31.22 26.60 24.75
CA ASP A 341 -31.87 27.32 23.65
C ASP A 341 -31.33 26.93 22.27
N VAL A 342 -30.03 26.61 22.16
CA VAL A 342 -29.39 26.09 20.95
C VAL A 342 -29.90 24.68 20.64
N VAL A 343 -30.04 23.84 21.68
CA VAL A 343 -30.65 22.50 21.59
C VAL A 343 -32.08 22.59 21.02
N ARG A 344 -32.91 23.50 21.54
CA ARG A 344 -34.28 23.73 21.03
C ARG A 344 -34.32 24.28 19.60
N ALA A 345 -33.33 25.08 19.21
CA ALA A 345 -33.19 25.56 17.84
C ALA A 345 -32.65 24.49 16.87
N GLY A 346 -32.11 23.37 17.38
CA GLY A 346 -31.55 22.29 16.58
C GLY A 346 -30.29 22.68 15.78
N LEU A 347 -29.63 23.79 16.13
CA LEU A 347 -28.47 24.29 15.38
C LEU A 347 -27.19 23.58 15.80
N ALA A 348 -26.31 23.29 14.83
CA ALA A 348 -24.96 22.78 15.13
C ALA A 348 -24.21 23.76 16.05
N PRO A 349 -23.68 23.33 17.21
CA PRO A 349 -23.27 24.24 18.28
C PRO A 349 -22.12 25.17 17.89
N LEU A 350 -21.11 24.68 17.16
CA LEU A 350 -20.06 25.53 16.59
C LEU A 350 -20.60 26.57 15.58
N LEU A 351 -21.57 26.19 14.73
CA LEU A 351 -22.17 27.12 13.77
C LEU A 351 -22.92 28.23 14.52
N HIS A 352 -23.68 27.88 15.56
CA HIS A 352 -24.32 28.85 16.45
C HIS A 352 -23.28 29.76 17.13
N TYR A 353 -22.21 29.19 17.68
CA TYR A 353 -21.16 29.96 18.35
C TYR A 353 -20.48 30.96 17.40
N VAL A 354 -20.14 30.54 16.18
CA VAL A 354 -19.51 31.40 15.16
C VAL A 354 -20.45 32.48 14.65
N MET A 355 -21.75 32.20 14.49
CA MET A 355 -22.71 33.19 13.96
C MET A 355 -23.24 34.17 15.01
N ARG A 356 -23.37 33.76 16.28
CA ARG A 356 -24.02 34.56 17.34
C ARG A 356 -23.44 34.34 18.73
N GLY A 357 -23.24 33.09 19.14
CA GLY A 357 -22.93 32.74 20.53
C GLY A 357 -21.67 33.43 21.08
N HIS A 358 -20.66 33.69 20.25
CA HIS A 358 -19.46 34.41 20.68
C HIS A 358 -19.72 35.89 21.02
N ALA A 359 -20.68 36.55 20.33
CA ALA A 359 -21.06 37.94 20.54
C ALA A 359 -22.01 38.07 21.75
N GLU A 360 -22.81 37.04 22.01
CA GLU A 360 -23.59 36.86 23.23
C GLU A 360 -22.73 36.52 24.46
N GLY A 361 -21.42 36.31 24.29
CA GLY A 361 -20.50 35.95 25.37
C GLY A 361 -20.59 34.51 25.85
N ARG A 362 -21.29 33.61 25.13
CA ARG A 362 -21.33 32.18 25.46
C ARG A 362 -19.90 31.60 25.50
N LYS A 363 -19.65 30.63 26.36
CA LYS A 363 -18.36 29.93 26.47
C LYS A 363 -18.33 28.73 25.50
N PRO A 364 -17.31 28.56 24.65
CA PRO A 364 -17.16 27.37 23.79
C PRO A 364 -16.61 26.14 24.56
N HIS A 365 -15.97 26.36 25.72
CA HIS A 365 -15.24 25.33 26.47
C HIS A 365 -15.09 25.75 27.94
N PRO A 366 -15.01 24.84 28.93
CA PRO A 366 -14.79 25.22 30.34
C PRO A 366 -13.50 26.03 30.56
N LEU A 367 -12.44 25.73 29.79
CA LEU A 367 -11.15 26.41 29.90
C LEU A 367 -11.04 27.67 29.02
N PHE A 368 -12.10 28.07 28.29
CA PHE A 368 -12.15 29.30 27.49
C PHE A 368 -13.37 30.18 27.83
N ASP A 369 -13.13 31.37 28.38
CA ASP A 369 -14.20 32.31 28.77
C ASP A 369 -14.19 33.56 27.89
N SER A 370 -15.12 33.58 26.92
CA SER A 370 -15.29 34.66 25.93
C SER A 370 -15.37 36.06 26.55
N THR A 371 -16.18 36.24 27.60
CA THR A 371 -16.39 37.54 28.24
C THR A 371 -15.21 37.93 29.13
N TRP A 372 -14.56 36.98 29.80
CA TRP A 372 -13.33 37.22 30.54
C TRP A 372 -12.18 37.60 29.60
N TYR A 373 -11.99 36.87 28.50
CA TYR A 373 -10.96 37.12 27.50
C TYR A 373 -11.07 38.53 26.90
N LEU A 374 -12.26 38.92 26.44
CA LEU A 374 -12.50 40.27 25.88
C LEU A 374 -12.32 41.39 26.92
N ARG A 375 -12.59 41.15 28.21
CA ARG A 375 -12.28 42.12 29.29
C ARG A 375 -10.78 42.17 29.62
N ARG A 376 -10.07 41.05 29.49
CA ARG A 376 -8.63 40.92 29.83
C ARG A 376 -7.72 41.48 28.74
N TYR A 377 -8.18 41.48 27.49
CA TYR A 377 -7.44 41.83 26.28
C TYR A 377 -8.20 42.89 25.46
N PRO A 378 -7.95 44.19 25.69
CA PRO A 378 -8.64 45.28 24.99
C PRO A 378 -8.41 45.30 23.48
N ASP A 379 -7.30 44.74 23.00
CA ASP A 379 -7.01 44.53 21.59
C ASP A 379 -7.97 43.50 20.95
N ALA A 380 -8.29 42.42 21.67
CA ALA A 380 -9.29 41.46 21.24
C ALA A 380 -10.68 42.11 21.14
N ALA A 381 -11.08 42.92 22.14
CA ALA A 381 -12.32 43.68 22.11
C ALA A 381 -12.37 44.72 20.96
N ALA A 382 -11.25 45.39 20.68
CA ALA A 382 -11.14 46.33 19.56
C ALA A 382 -11.20 45.65 18.19
N SER A 383 -10.69 44.41 18.07
CA SER A 383 -10.63 43.67 16.79
C SER A 383 -12.00 43.30 16.20
N ARG A 384 -13.03 43.17 17.06
CA ARG A 384 -14.36 42.63 16.73
C ARG A 384 -14.38 41.20 16.14
N MET A 385 -13.27 40.48 16.15
CA MET A 385 -13.20 39.07 15.76
C MET A 385 -13.87 38.17 16.81
N ASN A 386 -14.14 36.90 16.48
CA ASN A 386 -14.53 35.92 17.48
C ASN A 386 -13.39 35.77 18.52
N PRO A 387 -13.65 35.82 19.84
CA PRO A 387 -12.60 35.79 20.86
C PRO A 387 -11.71 34.54 20.81
N LEU A 388 -12.27 33.38 20.45
CA LEU A 388 -11.50 32.13 20.31
C LEU A 388 -10.66 32.13 19.02
N GLU A 389 -11.18 32.72 17.94
CA GLU A 389 -10.40 32.95 16.70
C GLU A 389 -9.28 33.97 16.95
N HIS A 390 -9.54 35.02 17.74
CA HIS A 390 -8.51 35.97 18.15
C HIS A 390 -7.42 35.28 18.96
N TYR A 391 -7.77 34.45 19.95
CA TYR A 391 -6.81 33.66 20.74
C TYR A 391 -5.90 32.83 19.82
N LEU A 392 -6.50 32.00 18.96
CA LEU A 392 -5.78 31.12 18.03
C LEU A 392 -4.99 31.87 16.94
N SER A 393 -5.29 33.16 16.72
CA SER A 393 -4.50 34.02 15.83
C SER A 393 -3.25 34.64 16.48
N ARG A 394 -3.04 34.45 17.79
CA ARG A 394 -1.83 34.91 18.50
C ARG A 394 -0.77 33.80 18.52
N PRO A 395 0.53 34.12 18.44
CA PRO A 395 1.58 33.14 18.68
C PRO A 395 1.61 32.74 20.17
N ALA A 396 1.90 31.47 20.45
CA ALA A 396 1.98 30.91 21.81
C ALA A 396 2.94 31.70 22.73
N SER A 397 3.97 32.34 22.16
CA SER A 397 4.92 33.22 22.85
C SER A 397 4.28 34.45 23.50
N GLU A 398 3.06 34.85 23.13
CA GLU A 398 2.29 35.88 23.86
C GLU A 398 1.70 35.36 25.20
N ARG A 399 1.77 34.05 25.47
CA ARG A 399 1.32 33.37 26.71
C ARG A 399 -0.05 33.85 27.21
N ARG A 400 -1.00 34.01 26.28
CA ARG A 400 -2.33 34.53 26.63
C ARG A 400 -3.12 33.52 27.43
N ARG A 401 -3.94 34.04 28.36
CA ARG A 401 -4.83 33.24 29.20
C ARG A 401 -6.20 33.16 28.53
N ALA A 402 -6.70 31.95 28.30
CA ALA A 402 -8.03 31.71 27.73
C ALA A 402 -9.17 31.95 28.74
N SER A 403 -8.88 31.77 30.02
CA SER A 403 -9.81 31.84 31.14
C SER A 403 -9.01 32.13 32.44
N PRO A 404 -9.67 32.43 33.57
CA PRO A 404 -8.98 32.47 34.86
C PRO A 404 -8.58 31.08 35.39
N HIS A 405 -8.97 29.99 34.69
CA HIS A 405 -8.78 28.61 35.15
C HIS A 405 -7.53 27.94 34.60
N PHE A 406 -6.84 28.51 33.60
CA PHE A 406 -5.57 27.96 33.10
C PHE A 406 -4.49 29.04 33.10
N ASP A 407 -3.35 28.73 33.72
CA ASP A 407 -2.20 29.63 33.86
C ASP A 407 -1.03 29.10 33.02
N PRO A 408 -0.75 29.69 31.84
CA PRO A 408 0.33 29.23 30.96
C PRO A 408 1.71 29.52 31.55
N ASP A 409 1.85 30.53 32.41
CA ASP A 409 3.13 30.84 33.06
C ASP A 409 3.46 29.79 34.13
N TYR A 410 2.46 29.37 34.91
CA TYR A 410 2.58 28.21 35.80
C TYR A 410 2.88 26.93 35.03
N TYR A 411 2.13 26.67 33.95
CA TYR A 411 2.26 25.43 33.19
C TYR A 411 3.65 25.32 32.56
N LEU A 412 4.13 26.36 31.88
CA LEU A 412 5.47 26.36 31.28
C LEU A 412 6.60 26.34 32.33
N ALA A 413 6.40 26.92 33.51
CA ALA A 413 7.36 26.82 34.62
C ALA A 413 7.42 25.41 35.24
N ALA A 414 6.33 24.64 35.17
CA ALA A 414 6.30 23.23 35.58
C ALA A 414 6.77 22.26 34.47
N HIS A 415 6.65 22.67 33.20
CA HIS A 415 6.84 21.85 32.00
C HIS A 415 7.72 22.59 30.97
N SER A 416 9.02 22.72 31.28
CA SER A 416 9.96 23.57 30.53
C SER A 416 10.37 23.03 29.14
N ASP A 417 10.01 21.79 28.83
CA ASP A 417 10.07 21.19 27.50
C ASP A 417 8.97 21.74 26.58
N VAL A 418 7.77 22.02 27.12
CA VAL A 418 6.67 22.63 26.37
C VAL A 418 7.04 24.06 25.93
N ASP A 419 7.80 24.81 26.74
CA ASP A 419 8.25 26.17 26.38
C ASP A 419 9.20 26.14 25.17
N GLN A 420 9.98 25.06 25.03
CA GLN A 420 10.87 24.84 23.88
C GLN A 420 10.09 24.45 22.61
N SER A 421 8.94 23.79 22.76
CA SER A 421 8.09 23.36 21.62
C SER A 421 7.41 24.50 20.87
N GLN A 422 7.22 25.67 21.53
CA GLN A 422 6.43 26.81 21.03
C GLN A 422 4.95 26.48 20.69
N ILE A 423 4.42 25.36 21.19
CA ILE A 423 2.99 25.02 21.13
C ILE A 423 2.22 25.85 22.17
N ASP A 424 0.95 26.18 21.91
CA ASP A 424 0.11 26.87 22.90
C ASP A 424 -0.08 26.00 24.16
N PRO A 425 0.24 26.49 25.38
CA PRO A 425 0.24 25.66 26.59
C PRO A 425 -1.11 25.01 26.93
N LEU A 426 -2.23 25.70 26.62
CA LEU A 426 -3.56 25.16 26.87
C LEU A 426 -3.95 24.11 25.83
N VAL A 427 -3.65 24.36 24.55
CA VAL A 427 -3.83 23.34 23.49
C VAL A 427 -3.00 22.10 23.81
N HIS A 428 -1.71 22.26 24.13
CA HIS A 428 -0.83 21.15 24.53
C HIS A 428 -1.42 20.36 25.71
N TYR A 429 -1.94 21.02 26.74
CA TYR A 429 -2.52 20.30 27.89
C TYR A 429 -3.71 19.42 27.46
N ILE A 430 -4.62 19.98 26.65
CA ILE A 430 -5.82 19.28 26.18
C ILE A 430 -5.47 18.15 25.19
N THR A 431 -4.48 18.32 24.31
CA THR A 431 -4.15 17.30 23.29
C THR A 431 -3.15 16.24 23.75
N ASN A 432 -2.27 16.56 24.72
CA ASN A 432 -1.13 15.71 25.09
C ASN A 432 -0.90 15.66 26.61
N GLY A 433 -0.83 16.83 27.25
CA GLY A 433 -0.36 16.97 28.63
C GLY A 433 -1.19 16.24 29.67
N HIS A 434 -2.50 16.08 29.47
CA HIS A 434 -3.35 15.32 30.40
C HIS A 434 -3.08 13.81 30.36
N ALA A 435 -2.82 13.23 29.18
CA ALA A 435 -2.44 11.83 29.01
C ALA A 435 -1.05 11.56 29.60
N GLU A 436 -0.13 12.50 29.38
CA GLU A 436 1.19 12.58 30.03
C GLU A 436 1.14 12.89 31.55
N ARG A 437 -0.07 12.98 32.13
CA ARG A 437 -0.35 13.23 33.57
C ARG A 437 0.26 14.53 34.13
N ARG A 438 0.56 15.50 33.26
CA ARG A 438 1.09 16.81 33.64
C ARG A 438 0.10 17.57 34.51
N ARG A 439 0.58 18.23 35.57
CA ARG A 439 -0.25 19.08 36.44
C ARG A 439 -0.58 20.41 35.73
N PRO A 440 -1.87 20.75 35.53
CA PRO A 440 -2.30 21.95 34.82
C PRO A 440 -2.32 23.22 35.70
N SER A 441 -2.59 23.08 37.00
CA SER A 441 -2.54 24.18 37.96
C SER A 441 -2.12 23.70 39.36
N ALA A 442 -1.66 24.63 40.21
CA ALA A 442 -1.17 24.34 41.55
C ALA A 442 -2.24 23.81 42.54
N GLY A 443 -3.52 24.01 42.23
CA GLY A 443 -4.65 23.61 43.09
C GLY A 443 -5.29 22.27 42.71
N PHE A 444 -4.78 21.57 41.71
CA PHE A 444 -5.41 20.37 41.15
C PHE A 444 -4.48 19.15 41.18
N ASP A 445 -5.01 18.01 41.62
CA ASP A 445 -4.39 16.71 41.42
C ASP A 445 -5.37 15.77 40.69
N ALA A 446 -4.93 15.27 39.53
CA ALA A 446 -5.76 14.43 38.67
C ALA A 446 -6.13 13.10 39.35
N ASN A 447 -5.27 12.54 40.20
CA ASN A 447 -5.57 11.29 40.90
C ASN A 447 -6.60 11.53 42.00
N ALA A 448 -6.47 12.62 42.77
CA ALA A 448 -7.47 12.99 43.77
C ALA A 448 -8.85 13.27 43.14
N PHE A 449 -8.89 13.91 41.96
CA PHE A 449 -10.14 14.07 41.21
C PHE A 449 -10.70 12.74 40.71
N MET A 450 -9.91 11.90 40.02
CA MET A 450 -10.39 10.60 39.51
C MET A 450 -10.77 9.60 40.63
N MET A 451 -10.24 9.74 41.85
CA MET A 451 -10.68 8.97 43.02
C MET A 451 -12.02 9.46 43.59
N ALA A 452 -12.31 10.76 43.49
CA ALA A 452 -13.60 11.34 43.87
C ALA A 452 -14.67 11.19 42.77
N HIS A 453 -14.23 11.12 41.50
CA HIS A 453 -15.03 11.03 40.28
C HIS A 453 -14.54 9.88 39.39
N PRO A 454 -14.83 8.60 39.73
CA PRO A 454 -14.44 7.45 38.92
C PRO A 454 -15.00 7.49 37.48
N GLU A 455 -16.11 8.19 37.26
CA GLU A 455 -16.71 8.46 35.95
C GLU A 455 -15.80 9.27 35.00
N ALA A 456 -14.77 9.94 35.53
CA ALA A 456 -13.77 10.63 34.72
C ALA A 456 -12.75 9.68 34.06
N ILE A 457 -12.65 8.43 34.52
CA ILE A 457 -11.69 7.44 34.04
C ILE A 457 -12.18 6.87 32.69
N GLY A 458 -11.35 6.95 31.65
CA GLY A 458 -11.72 6.53 30.29
C GLY A 458 -12.58 7.53 29.52
N SER A 459 -12.84 8.72 30.08
CA SER A 459 -13.50 9.82 29.38
C SER A 459 -12.61 10.41 28.28
N ARG A 460 -13.21 10.86 27.17
CA ARG A 460 -12.55 11.63 26.09
C ARG A 460 -12.07 13.02 26.55
N ARG A 461 -12.41 13.46 27.76
CA ARG A 461 -12.09 14.79 28.32
C ARG A 461 -11.20 14.66 29.54
N SER A 462 -10.19 15.51 29.66
CA SER A 462 -9.25 15.43 30.78
C SER A 462 -9.96 15.58 32.13
N PRO A 463 -9.43 14.95 33.21
CA PRO A 463 -9.89 15.18 34.57
C PRO A 463 -10.00 16.68 34.95
N TYR A 464 -9.17 17.53 34.35
CA TYR A 464 -9.18 18.97 34.62
C TYR A 464 -10.31 19.73 33.92
N GLU A 465 -10.61 19.41 32.66
CA GLU A 465 -11.76 19.97 31.96
C GLU A 465 -13.06 19.64 32.69
N GLN A 466 -13.18 18.40 33.18
CA GLN A 466 -14.31 17.94 33.98
C GLN A 466 -14.37 18.66 35.35
N TRP A 467 -13.25 18.79 36.06
CA TRP A 467 -13.19 19.53 37.33
C TRP A 467 -13.61 21.00 37.19
N ILE A 468 -13.15 21.69 36.15
CA ILE A 468 -13.58 23.08 35.87
C ILE A 468 -15.05 23.14 35.41
N ALA A 469 -15.53 22.17 34.63
CA ALA A 469 -16.95 22.08 34.24
C ALA A 469 -17.89 21.89 35.45
N LEU A 470 -17.44 21.15 36.48
CA LEU A 470 -18.13 20.97 37.76
C LEU A 470 -18.01 22.19 38.71
N GLY A 471 -17.37 23.28 38.28
CA GLY A 471 -17.21 24.50 39.07
C GLY A 471 -15.98 24.52 39.99
N ALA A 472 -14.99 23.65 39.75
CA ALA A 472 -13.76 23.50 40.53
C ALA A 472 -13.98 23.18 42.03
N PRO A 473 -14.71 22.10 42.37
CA PRO A 473 -14.98 21.72 43.77
C PRO A 473 -13.70 21.39 44.55
N ASP A 474 -13.70 21.67 45.85
CA ASP A 474 -12.57 21.37 46.75
C ASP A 474 -12.23 19.87 46.75
N LEU A 475 -11.01 19.54 46.34
CA LEU A 475 -10.50 18.18 46.38
C LEU A 475 -10.02 17.80 47.78
N PRO A 476 -10.30 16.57 48.27
CA PRO A 476 -9.77 16.11 49.55
C PRO A 476 -8.24 16.00 49.47
N LEU A 477 -7.55 16.97 50.06
CA LEU A 477 -6.09 17.00 50.12
C LEU A 477 -5.56 15.74 50.79
N ALA A 478 -4.72 14.99 50.08
CA ALA A 478 -3.85 13.98 50.69
C ALA A 478 -3.05 14.66 51.82
N THR A 479 -3.19 14.15 53.05
CA THR A 479 -2.74 14.84 54.26
C THR A 479 -1.23 15.07 54.26
N LYS A 480 -0.80 16.29 54.55
CA LYS A 480 0.63 16.65 54.66
C LYS A 480 1.30 15.94 55.84
N GLY A 481 2.07 14.91 55.51
CA GLY A 481 3.02 14.20 56.39
C GLY A 481 3.52 12.95 55.65
N ASP A 482 4.81 12.74 55.38
CA ASP A 482 6.00 13.47 55.83
C ASP A 482 6.74 14.20 54.68
N ILE A 483 6.60 15.54 54.61
CA ILE A 483 7.50 16.39 53.81
C ILE A 483 7.74 17.72 54.56
N SER A 484 8.72 17.74 55.46
CA SER A 484 9.19 18.96 56.13
C SER A 484 10.72 18.97 56.26
N GLY A 485 11.40 19.69 55.35
CA GLY A 485 12.86 19.74 55.31
C GLY A 485 13.48 20.48 54.13
N ALA A 486 12.80 21.50 53.59
CA ALA A 486 13.32 22.28 52.47
C ALA A 486 14.32 23.37 52.91
N SER A 487 15.15 23.81 51.98
CA SER A 487 16.04 25.01 52.06
C SER A 487 17.31 24.89 52.89
N GLY A 488 18.39 24.42 52.25
CA GLY A 488 19.77 24.55 52.74
C GLY A 488 20.77 24.69 51.59
N VAL A 489 21.14 25.92 51.22
CA VAL A 489 22.13 26.17 50.16
C VAL A 489 23.53 25.87 50.69
N LEU A 490 24.22 24.90 50.09
CA LEU A 490 25.66 24.70 50.31
C LEU A 490 26.33 24.08 49.07
N VAL A 491 27.34 24.77 48.53
CA VAL A 491 28.19 24.26 47.45
C VAL A 491 29.27 23.37 48.06
N VAL A 492 29.26 22.07 47.75
CA VAL A 492 30.34 21.13 48.10
C VAL A 492 30.72 20.31 46.88
N LYS A 493 32.02 20.24 46.58
CA LYS A 493 32.58 19.38 45.52
C LYS A 493 32.75 17.95 46.07
N GLY A 494 32.36 16.94 45.29
CA GLY A 494 32.73 15.55 45.56
C GLY A 494 32.12 14.57 44.55
N GLN A 495 32.96 13.73 43.94
CA GLN A 495 32.48 12.56 43.18
C GLN A 495 32.25 11.38 44.14
N PRO A 496 31.13 10.64 43.99
CA PRO A 496 31.03 9.24 44.42
C PRO A 496 31.50 8.28 43.31
N SER A 497 31.89 7.07 43.71
CA SER A 497 32.39 6.01 42.82
C SER A 497 31.25 5.25 42.10
N PRO A 498 31.43 4.76 40.85
CA PRO A 498 30.42 3.99 40.14
C PRO A 498 30.29 2.54 40.68
N ALA A 499 29.24 2.27 41.45
CA ALA A 499 28.99 0.91 41.99
C ALA A 499 27.51 0.54 42.25
N ALA A 500 26.53 1.41 41.96
CA ALA A 500 25.17 1.28 42.54
C ALA A 500 23.97 1.41 41.58
N HIS A 501 24.17 1.63 40.27
CA HIS A 501 23.06 2.01 39.37
C HIS A 501 22.36 0.89 38.58
N VAL A 502 22.84 -0.36 38.65
CA VAL A 502 22.36 -1.44 37.75
C VAL A 502 20.94 -1.94 38.09
N SER A 503 20.50 -1.86 39.35
CA SER A 503 19.27 -2.54 39.80
C SER A 503 17.97 -1.72 39.76
N GLN A 504 18.01 -0.40 39.54
CA GLN A 504 16.79 0.44 39.55
C GLN A 504 16.17 0.66 38.16
N GLY A 505 16.93 0.57 37.08
CA GLY A 505 16.40 0.71 35.72
C GLY A 505 15.54 -0.48 35.29
N LEU A 506 16.06 -1.69 35.43
CA LEU A 506 15.44 -2.93 34.94
C LEU A 506 14.00 -3.15 35.47
N PHE A 507 13.75 -2.88 36.75
CA PHE A 507 12.41 -3.00 37.33
C PHE A 507 11.45 -1.87 36.90
N ALA A 508 11.95 -0.73 36.43
CA ALA A 508 11.13 0.35 35.87
C ALA A 508 10.70 0.04 34.43
N GLU A 509 11.61 -0.44 33.56
CA GLU A 509 11.25 -0.93 32.22
C GLU A 509 10.26 -2.10 32.28
N LEU A 510 10.51 -3.08 33.15
CA LEU A 510 9.59 -4.22 33.35
C LEU A 510 8.19 -3.81 33.86
N ALA A 511 8.06 -2.63 34.48
CA ALA A 511 6.78 -2.07 34.91
C ALA A 511 6.13 -1.16 33.85
N ALA A 512 6.93 -0.54 32.98
CA ALA A 512 6.47 0.27 31.84
C ALA A 512 5.92 -0.60 30.70
N ASN A 513 6.62 -1.68 30.35
CA ASN A 513 6.27 -2.64 29.29
C ASN A 513 4.98 -3.46 29.56
N ALA A 514 4.27 -3.17 30.65
CA ALA A 514 3.03 -3.86 31.05
C ALA A 514 1.79 -2.93 31.07
N ARG A 515 1.90 -1.67 30.60
CA ARG A 515 0.84 -0.66 30.74
C ARG A 515 0.76 0.41 29.63
N ASP A 516 0.44 0.00 28.42
CA ASP A 516 -0.68 0.56 27.62
C ASP A 516 -0.93 -0.40 26.45
N THR A 517 -2.17 -0.63 26.04
CA THR A 517 -2.50 -1.54 24.93
C THR A 517 -3.34 -0.88 23.85
N SER A 518 -3.49 0.45 23.88
CA SER A 518 -4.41 1.20 23.02
C SER A 518 -3.77 1.78 21.74
N ASP A 519 -2.48 2.12 21.79
CA ASP A 519 -1.78 2.89 20.74
C ASP A 519 -0.65 2.11 20.02
N ASN A 520 -0.38 0.86 20.40
CA ASN A 520 0.85 0.14 20.02
C ASN A 520 0.86 -0.45 18.59
N TYR A 521 -0.07 -0.04 17.72
CA TYR A 521 -0.17 -0.56 16.35
C TYR A 521 0.89 0.01 15.38
N ASP A 522 1.38 1.23 15.65
CA ASP A 522 2.40 1.92 14.83
C ASP A 522 2.01 2.14 13.34
N TYR A 523 0.98 2.98 13.14
CA TYR A 523 0.59 3.47 11.82
C TYR A 523 1.68 4.30 11.11
N PHE A 524 2.70 4.78 11.83
CA PHE A 524 3.80 5.52 11.21
C PHE A 524 4.72 4.58 10.44
N ALA A 525 5.14 3.46 11.05
CA ALA A 525 5.94 2.45 10.36
C ALA A 525 5.18 1.83 9.18
N TYR A 526 3.87 1.58 9.33
CA TYR A 526 3.01 1.16 8.20
C TYR A 526 3.13 2.13 7.01
N HIS A 527 2.80 3.41 7.21
CA HIS A 527 2.81 4.40 6.14
C HIS A 527 4.20 4.67 5.56
N ALA A 528 5.25 4.64 6.40
CA ALA A 528 6.63 4.78 5.95
C ALA A 528 7.06 3.60 5.09
N LEU A 529 6.81 2.37 5.55
CA LEU A 529 7.28 1.16 4.88
C LEU A 529 6.54 0.88 3.58
N SER A 530 5.21 1.06 3.52
CA SER A 530 4.45 0.94 2.26
C SER A 530 4.90 1.99 1.23
N ALA A 531 5.20 3.23 1.67
CA ALA A 531 5.72 4.28 0.78
C ALA A 531 7.15 3.98 0.28
N ASP A 532 7.96 3.27 1.07
CA ASP A 532 9.30 2.81 0.70
C ASP A 532 9.25 1.64 -0.28
N LEU A 533 8.42 0.62 -0.02
CA LEU A 533 8.27 -0.57 -0.85
C LEU A 533 7.78 -0.24 -2.27
N GLU A 534 6.81 0.68 -2.40
CA GLU A 534 6.32 1.13 -3.71
C GLU A 534 7.20 2.22 -4.34
N ARG A 535 8.10 2.88 -3.58
CA ARG A 535 9.22 3.62 -4.19
C ARG A 535 10.19 2.66 -4.86
N GLU A 536 10.63 1.62 -4.16
CA GLU A 536 11.61 0.64 -4.68
C GLU A 536 11.07 -0.13 -5.88
N ARG A 537 9.79 -0.55 -5.84
CA ARG A 537 9.09 -1.14 -6.99
C ARG A 537 9.12 -0.23 -8.22
N ARG A 538 8.88 1.07 -8.03
CA ARG A 538 8.90 2.07 -9.11
C ARG A 538 10.31 2.35 -9.62
N GLU A 539 11.30 2.38 -8.74
CA GLU A 539 12.71 2.55 -9.10
C GLU A 539 13.22 1.35 -9.90
N ARG A 540 12.87 0.11 -9.52
CA ARG A 540 13.15 -1.10 -10.31
C ARG A 540 12.58 -1.02 -11.73
N ILE A 541 11.29 -0.69 -11.87
CA ILE A 541 10.63 -0.57 -13.17
C ILE A 541 11.27 0.55 -14.02
N ASN A 542 11.63 1.69 -13.40
CA ASN A 542 12.29 2.78 -14.10
C ASN A 542 13.74 2.46 -14.52
N ALA A 543 14.46 1.64 -13.75
CA ALA A 543 15.85 1.26 -14.01
C ALA A 543 16.01 0.26 -15.17
N PHE A 544 14.95 -0.46 -15.56
CA PHE A 544 14.98 -1.31 -16.76
C PHE A 544 15.15 -0.46 -18.04
N GLU A 545 16.23 -0.68 -18.78
CA GLU A 545 16.42 -0.10 -20.12
C GLU A 545 15.82 -1.03 -21.19
N PRO A 546 14.68 -0.68 -21.80
CA PRO A 546 13.95 -1.60 -22.66
C PRO A 546 14.54 -1.62 -24.08
N LYS A 547 14.60 -2.81 -24.68
CA LYS A 547 15.21 -3.04 -26.01
C LYS A 547 14.12 -2.96 -27.09
N PRO A 548 14.07 -1.92 -27.95
CA PRO A 548 12.99 -1.74 -28.92
C PRO A 548 12.89 -2.92 -29.88
N ILE A 549 11.68 -3.44 -30.06
CA ILE A 549 11.44 -4.58 -30.94
C ILE A 549 11.38 -4.07 -32.38
N LYS A 550 12.02 -4.79 -33.31
CA LYS A 550 12.03 -4.42 -34.73
C LYS A 550 10.65 -4.68 -35.37
N MET A 551 9.76 -3.71 -35.22
CA MET A 551 8.43 -3.74 -35.81
C MET A 551 8.50 -3.81 -37.34
N ILE A 552 7.59 -4.59 -37.92
CA ILE A 552 7.26 -4.52 -39.34
C ILE A 552 6.48 -3.22 -39.56
N SER A 553 6.83 -2.48 -40.61
CA SER A 553 6.14 -1.23 -40.98
C SER A 553 6.03 -1.16 -42.49
N VAL A 554 4.82 -0.97 -43.00
CA VAL A 554 4.53 -0.89 -44.44
C VAL A 554 4.34 0.54 -44.92
N ASN A 555 4.64 0.78 -46.19
CA ASN A 555 4.50 2.09 -46.80
C ASN A 555 3.02 2.46 -46.98
N ALA A 556 2.53 3.39 -46.15
CA ALA A 556 1.15 3.89 -46.19
C ALA A 556 0.71 4.49 -47.55
N LYS A 557 1.64 4.79 -48.47
CA LYS A 557 1.34 5.24 -49.85
C LYS A 557 1.28 4.10 -50.88
N ALA A 558 1.65 2.87 -50.52
CA ALA A 558 1.80 1.73 -51.42
C ALA A 558 1.14 0.45 -50.89
N LEU A 559 0.10 0.57 -50.05
CA LEU A 559 -0.53 -0.55 -49.33
C LEU A 559 -1.02 -1.71 -50.21
N ALA A 560 -1.38 -1.46 -51.48
CA ALA A 560 -1.72 -2.54 -52.42
C ALA A 560 -0.50 -3.39 -52.77
N THR A 561 0.61 -2.77 -53.18
CA THR A 561 1.89 -3.45 -53.50
C THR A 561 2.50 -4.16 -52.28
N GLU A 562 2.21 -3.67 -51.08
CA GLU A 562 2.57 -4.37 -49.84
C GLU A 562 1.76 -5.66 -49.64
N VAL A 563 0.53 -5.74 -50.15
CA VAL A 563 -0.32 -6.95 -50.13
C VAL A 563 -0.03 -7.88 -51.31
N ASP A 564 0.35 -7.36 -52.48
CA ASP A 564 0.81 -8.15 -53.63
C ASP A 564 2.02 -9.06 -53.29
N SER A 565 2.76 -8.73 -52.23
CA SER A 565 3.89 -9.54 -51.72
C SER A 565 3.51 -10.66 -50.74
N LEU A 566 2.26 -10.69 -50.24
CA LEU A 566 1.78 -11.70 -49.29
C LEU A 566 1.20 -12.93 -50.01
N SER A 567 1.48 -14.14 -49.53
CA SER A 567 0.82 -15.34 -50.03
C SER A 567 0.62 -16.41 -48.96
N PHE A 568 -0.63 -16.77 -48.69
CA PHE A 568 -0.97 -17.79 -47.71
C PHE A 568 -1.43 -19.09 -48.38
N LYS A 569 -1.34 -20.19 -47.62
CA LYS A 569 -1.88 -21.49 -47.98
C LYS A 569 -3.24 -21.64 -47.31
N LEU A 570 -4.27 -22.01 -48.06
CA LEU A 570 -5.58 -22.37 -47.50
C LEU A 570 -5.64 -23.90 -47.32
N PRO A 571 -5.49 -24.45 -46.10
CA PRO A 571 -5.58 -25.89 -45.86
C PRO A 571 -7.02 -26.40 -46.04
N THR A 572 -7.18 -27.63 -46.51
CA THR A 572 -8.49 -28.30 -46.64
C THR A 572 -9.05 -28.83 -45.32
N ALA A 573 -8.19 -29.01 -44.31
CA ALA A 573 -8.53 -29.44 -42.96
C ALA A 573 -7.58 -28.76 -41.94
N PRO A 574 -7.78 -27.47 -41.64
CA PRO A 574 -6.94 -26.76 -40.68
C PRO A 574 -7.01 -27.37 -39.27
N LYS A 575 -5.91 -27.29 -38.54
CA LYS A 575 -5.87 -27.56 -37.09
C LYS A 575 -6.23 -26.31 -36.28
N VAL A 576 -5.89 -25.13 -36.80
CA VAL A 576 -6.08 -23.83 -36.16
C VAL A 576 -6.80 -22.86 -37.10
N SER A 577 -7.76 -22.11 -36.59
CA SER A 577 -8.39 -20.98 -37.28
C SER A 577 -8.01 -19.67 -36.58
N VAL A 578 -7.25 -18.81 -37.26
CA VAL A 578 -6.90 -17.45 -36.78
C VAL A 578 -7.95 -16.47 -37.29
N ILE A 579 -8.70 -15.86 -36.37
CA ILE A 579 -9.77 -14.89 -36.65
C ILE A 579 -9.22 -13.49 -36.38
N ILE A 580 -9.15 -12.68 -37.43
CA ILE A 580 -8.69 -11.29 -37.38
C ILE A 580 -9.90 -10.37 -37.60
N PRO A 581 -10.50 -9.78 -36.55
CA PRO A 581 -11.52 -8.76 -36.70
C PRO A 581 -10.88 -7.45 -37.22
N VAL A 582 -11.51 -6.83 -38.22
CA VAL A 582 -11.00 -5.61 -38.86
C VAL A 582 -12.11 -4.57 -38.99
N TYR A 583 -11.84 -3.33 -38.60
CA TYR A 583 -12.69 -2.18 -38.92
C TYR A 583 -11.83 -0.98 -39.28
N ASN A 584 -11.65 -0.75 -40.58
CA ASN A 584 -10.67 0.15 -41.18
C ASN A 584 -9.24 -0.19 -40.71
N SER A 585 -8.35 0.80 -40.73
CA SER A 585 -6.97 0.68 -40.22
C SER A 585 -6.09 -0.28 -41.04
N LEU A 586 -6.37 -0.41 -42.34
CA LEU A 586 -5.74 -1.35 -43.27
C LEU A 586 -4.21 -1.52 -43.10
N LYS A 587 -3.46 -0.44 -42.87
CA LYS A 587 -2.00 -0.47 -42.62
C LYS A 587 -1.63 -1.49 -41.53
N TYR A 588 -2.33 -1.44 -40.38
CA TYR A 588 -2.05 -2.33 -39.26
C TYR A 588 -2.44 -3.77 -39.58
N THR A 589 -3.57 -3.99 -40.26
CA THR A 589 -3.97 -5.32 -40.75
C THR A 589 -2.90 -5.95 -41.66
N ILE A 590 -2.30 -5.18 -42.56
CA ILE A 590 -1.21 -5.67 -43.43
C ILE A 590 0.07 -5.96 -42.62
N GLU A 591 0.38 -5.14 -41.62
CA GLU A 591 1.53 -5.36 -40.72
C GLU A 591 1.34 -6.61 -39.84
N CYS A 592 0.11 -6.86 -39.38
CA CYS A 592 -0.28 -8.10 -38.71
C CYS A 592 -0.09 -9.32 -39.65
N LEU A 593 -0.63 -9.27 -40.87
CA LEU A 593 -0.47 -10.33 -41.87
C LEU A 593 1.00 -10.60 -42.24
N LYS A 594 1.81 -9.55 -42.43
CA LYS A 594 3.27 -9.71 -42.66
C LYS A 594 4.00 -10.28 -41.44
N SER A 595 3.54 -10.02 -40.22
CA SER A 595 4.10 -10.68 -39.03
C SER A 595 3.77 -12.17 -38.96
N LEU A 596 2.55 -12.57 -39.38
CA LEU A 596 2.16 -13.98 -39.46
C LEU A 596 3.01 -14.73 -40.50
N GLU A 597 3.15 -14.19 -41.71
CA GLU A 597 3.99 -14.76 -42.76
C GLU A 597 5.47 -14.86 -42.32
N ALA A 598 6.03 -13.80 -41.74
CA ALA A 598 7.41 -13.77 -41.26
C ALA A 598 7.69 -14.69 -40.04
N ALA A 599 6.68 -14.98 -39.21
CA ALA A 599 6.80 -15.91 -38.10
C ALA A 599 6.75 -17.39 -38.56
N GLY A 600 6.06 -17.67 -39.66
CA GLY A 600 5.93 -19.00 -40.27
C GLY A 600 5.09 -19.99 -39.48
N GLY A 601 5.13 -21.26 -39.89
CA GLY A 601 4.40 -22.36 -39.22
C GLY A 601 2.90 -22.40 -39.53
N LEU A 602 2.47 -21.82 -40.65
CA LEU A 602 1.05 -21.65 -41.02
C LEU A 602 0.46 -22.79 -41.87
N ASP A 603 1.19 -23.89 -42.09
CA ASP A 603 0.82 -24.95 -43.04
C ASP A 603 -0.53 -25.64 -42.78
N ASP A 604 -0.95 -25.70 -41.51
CA ASP A 604 -2.22 -26.26 -41.04
C ASP A 604 -3.17 -25.18 -40.47
N VAL A 605 -2.96 -23.92 -40.83
CA VAL A 605 -3.68 -22.76 -40.28
C VAL A 605 -4.54 -22.12 -41.35
N GLU A 606 -5.83 -21.88 -41.05
CA GLU A 606 -6.65 -20.96 -41.85
C GLU A 606 -6.69 -19.57 -41.22
N ILE A 607 -6.66 -18.53 -42.05
CA ILE A 607 -6.78 -17.12 -41.62
C ILE A 607 -8.12 -16.58 -42.09
N LEU A 608 -8.99 -16.21 -41.15
CA LEU A 608 -10.29 -15.59 -41.39
C LEU A 608 -10.19 -14.08 -41.12
N ILE A 609 -10.35 -13.25 -42.15
CA ILE A 609 -10.38 -11.80 -42.02
C ILE A 609 -11.85 -11.36 -41.93
N MET A 610 -12.28 -10.93 -40.75
CA MET A 610 -13.65 -10.52 -40.46
C MET A 610 -13.81 -9.01 -40.55
N ASP A 611 -14.06 -8.50 -41.76
CA ASP A 611 -14.22 -7.08 -42.07
C ASP A 611 -15.61 -6.58 -41.64
N ASP A 612 -15.64 -5.82 -40.53
CA ASP A 612 -16.85 -5.32 -39.88
C ASP A 612 -17.39 -4.03 -40.54
N ALA A 613 -17.60 -4.11 -41.86
CA ALA A 613 -18.04 -3.04 -42.76
C ALA A 613 -17.08 -1.83 -42.84
N SER A 614 -15.78 -2.07 -42.99
CA SER A 614 -14.75 -1.03 -43.16
C SER A 614 -15.06 -0.06 -44.29
N THR A 615 -14.77 1.23 -44.07
CA THR A 615 -15.03 2.36 -44.97
C THR A 615 -13.79 2.87 -45.71
N ASP A 616 -12.60 2.42 -45.32
CA ASP A 616 -11.35 2.61 -46.07
C ASP A 616 -11.15 1.52 -47.13
N LYS A 617 -9.95 1.48 -47.75
CA LYS A 617 -9.59 0.52 -48.80
C LYS A 617 -9.48 -0.96 -48.33
N THR A 618 -9.83 -1.29 -47.08
CA THR A 618 -9.73 -2.67 -46.55
C THR A 618 -10.42 -3.70 -47.45
N GLY A 619 -11.67 -3.46 -47.85
CA GLY A 619 -12.41 -4.40 -48.72
C GLY A 619 -11.97 -4.39 -50.18
N GLU A 620 -11.33 -3.31 -50.65
CA GLU A 620 -10.74 -3.22 -52.00
C GLU A 620 -9.47 -4.07 -52.11
N ILE A 621 -8.65 -4.10 -51.05
CA ILE A 621 -7.29 -4.66 -51.10
C ILE A 621 -7.20 -6.07 -50.46
N LEU A 622 -7.98 -6.38 -49.41
CA LEU A 622 -7.87 -7.69 -48.73
C LEU A 622 -8.81 -8.77 -49.29
N SER A 623 -9.79 -8.41 -50.12
CA SER A 623 -10.73 -9.38 -50.72
C SER A 623 -10.11 -10.23 -51.84
N SER A 624 -8.98 -9.80 -52.40
CA SER A 624 -8.22 -10.49 -53.46
C SER A 624 -6.98 -11.23 -52.96
N LEU A 625 -6.64 -11.14 -51.66
CA LEU A 625 -5.43 -11.73 -51.08
C LEU A 625 -5.46 -13.28 -51.16
N PRO A 626 -4.50 -13.94 -51.85
CA PRO A 626 -4.51 -15.39 -51.96
C PRO A 626 -4.32 -16.11 -50.62
N GLY A 627 -5.14 -17.15 -50.39
CA GLY A 627 -5.01 -18.08 -49.27
C GLY A 627 -5.72 -17.71 -47.98
N VAL A 628 -6.28 -16.50 -47.86
CA VAL A 628 -7.10 -16.09 -46.70
C VAL A 628 -8.60 -16.25 -46.98
N ARG A 629 -9.39 -16.46 -45.92
CA ARG A 629 -10.86 -16.42 -45.96
C ARG A 629 -11.33 -15.02 -45.57
N TYR A 630 -11.40 -14.11 -46.53
CA TYR A 630 -11.96 -12.77 -46.32
C TYR A 630 -13.49 -12.83 -46.26
N VAL A 631 -14.09 -12.27 -45.20
CA VAL A 631 -15.54 -12.24 -44.95
C VAL A 631 -15.93 -10.84 -44.49
N ARG A 632 -16.87 -10.20 -45.21
CA ARG A 632 -17.36 -8.86 -44.88
C ARG A 632 -18.75 -8.91 -44.24
N ASN A 633 -18.99 -8.04 -43.26
CA ASN A 633 -20.32 -7.79 -42.69
C ASN A 633 -21.06 -6.69 -43.46
N GLU A 634 -22.38 -6.80 -43.56
CA GLU A 634 -23.26 -5.82 -44.24
C GLU A 634 -23.31 -4.47 -43.50
N SER A 635 -23.09 -4.49 -42.19
CA SER A 635 -23.01 -3.35 -41.29
C SER A 635 -22.01 -3.63 -40.17
N ASN A 636 -21.55 -2.59 -39.48
CA ASN A 636 -20.67 -2.73 -38.33
C ASN A 636 -21.43 -3.40 -37.16
N LEU A 637 -21.00 -4.58 -36.74
CA LEU A 637 -21.62 -5.38 -35.69
C LEU A 637 -20.94 -5.21 -34.32
N GLY A 638 -19.70 -4.71 -34.31
CA GLY A 638 -18.83 -4.63 -33.13
C GLY A 638 -18.03 -5.92 -32.91
N PHE A 639 -16.94 -5.81 -32.14
CA PHE A 639 -15.95 -6.86 -31.90
C PHE A 639 -16.57 -8.21 -31.54
N ILE A 640 -17.38 -8.25 -30.48
CA ILE A 640 -18.03 -9.47 -29.97
C ILE A 640 -18.79 -10.23 -31.06
N ARG A 641 -19.59 -9.52 -31.88
CA ARG A 641 -20.44 -10.13 -32.90
C ARG A 641 -19.67 -10.54 -34.15
N SER A 642 -18.67 -9.75 -34.55
CA SER A 642 -17.81 -10.10 -35.68
C SER A 642 -16.93 -11.32 -35.34
N CYS A 643 -16.41 -11.39 -34.10
CA CYS A 643 -15.65 -12.53 -33.60
C CYS A 643 -16.50 -13.81 -33.49
N ASN A 644 -17.71 -13.74 -32.92
CA ASN A 644 -18.61 -14.90 -32.86
C ASN A 644 -18.95 -15.43 -34.26
N LYS A 645 -19.32 -14.55 -35.20
CA LYS A 645 -19.55 -14.95 -36.61
C LYS A 645 -18.31 -15.56 -37.27
N GLY A 646 -17.10 -15.09 -36.91
CA GLY A 646 -15.85 -15.70 -37.34
C GLY A 646 -15.65 -17.11 -36.79
N ALA A 647 -16.04 -17.34 -35.53
CA ALA A 647 -15.97 -18.64 -34.87
C ALA A 647 -16.98 -19.65 -35.42
N ASP A 648 -18.19 -19.21 -35.79
CA ASP A 648 -19.18 -20.04 -36.49
C ASP A 648 -18.69 -20.51 -37.87
N LEU A 649 -17.83 -19.71 -38.51
CA LEU A 649 -17.21 -20.00 -39.80
C LEU A 649 -15.87 -20.77 -39.68
N ALA A 650 -15.33 -20.92 -38.46
CA ALA A 650 -14.05 -21.57 -38.19
C ALA A 650 -14.16 -23.10 -38.17
N THR A 651 -13.21 -23.76 -38.82
CA THR A 651 -13.20 -25.23 -39.02
C THR A 651 -12.14 -25.96 -38.21
N GLY A 652 -11.12 -25.25 -37.69
CA GLY A 652 -10.05 -25.82 -36.87
C GLY A 652 -10.51 -26.33 -35.49
N ARG A 653 -9.67 -27.16 -34.85
CA ARG A 653 -9.88 -27.60 -33.46
C ARG A 653 -9.66 -26.44 -32.49
N THR A 654 -8.66 -25.61 -32.77
CA THR A 654 -8.29 -24.43 -31.99
C THR A 654 -8.72 -23.17 -32.73
N ILE A 655 -9.40 -22.25 -32.05
CA ILE A 655 -9.61 -20.89 -32.52
C ILE A 655 -8.56 -19.99 -31.86
N ILE A 656 -8.04 -19.03 -32.60
CA ILE A 656 -7.25 -17.92 -32.07
C ILE A 656 -7.90 -16.62 -32.52
N PHE A 657 -8.38 -15.80 -31.59
CA PHE A 657 -8.73 -14.41 -31.87
C PHE A 657 -7.44 -13.59 -31.83
N LEU A 658 -7.18 -12.76 -32.84
CA LEU A 658 -5.96 -11.98 -32.98
C LEU A 658 -6.30 -10.56 -33.49
N ASN A 659 -6.06 -9.54 -32.68
CA ASN A 659 -6.34 -8.16 -33.07
C ASN A 659 -5.44 -7.69 -34.23
N ASN A 660 -6.00 -6.87 -35.13
CA ASN A 660 -5.29 -6.40 -36.31
C ASN A 660 -4.19 -5.35 -36.04
N ASP A 661 -3.99 -4.91 -34.78
CA ASP A 661 -2.85 -4.11 -34.33
C ASP A 661 -1.88 -4.88 -33.41
N VAL A 662 -1.86 -6.20 -33.54
CA VAL A 662 -0.81 -7.11 -33.01
C VAL A 662 0.18 -7.49 -34.12
N GLN A 663 1.46 -7.56 -33.77
CA GLN A 663 2.49 -8.23 -34.57
C GLN A 663 3.05 -9.43 -33.79
N VAL A 664 2.93 -10.63 -34.36
CA VAL A 664 3.41 -11.86 -33.72
C VAL A 664 4.94 -11.98 -33.83
N GLN A 665 5.57 -12.70 -32.90
CA GLN A 665 6.99 -13.05 -32.99
C GLN A 665 7.19 -14.50 -33.49
N LYS A 666 8.42 -14.85 -33.84
CA LYS A 666 8.79 -16.24 -34.12
C LYS A 666 8.42 -17.14 -32.92
N ASN A 667 7.91 -18.34 -33.19
CA ASN A 667 7.44 -19.31 -32.18
C ASN A 667 6.19 -18.88 -31.38
N TRP A 668 5.42 -17.87 -31.82
CA TRP A 668 4.18 -17.52 -31.12
C TRP A 668 3.14 -18.67 -31.10
N LEU A 669 2.96 -19.38 -32.22
CA LEU A 669 1.86 -20.34 -32.37
C LEU A 669 2.04 -21.68 -31.61
N PRO A 670 3.19 -22.38 -31.69
CA PRO A 670 3.30 -23.72 -31.12
C PRO A 670 3.01 -23.83 -29.61
N PRO A 671 3.48 -22.91 -28.73
CA PRO A 671 3.17 -22.97 -27.30
C PRO A 671 1.67 -22.81 -27.00
N LEU A 672 0.94 -21.98 -27.76
CA LEU A 672 -0.49 -21.78 -27.58
C LEU A 672 -1.30 -23.03 -27.97
N VAL A 673 -0.86 -23.74 -29.01
CA VAL A 673 -1.53 -24.96 -29.48
C VAL A 673 -1.21 -26.15 -28.57
N ALA A 674 0.05 -26.32 -28.16
CA ALA A 674 0.47 -27.43 -27.28
C ALA A 674 -0.13 -27.32 -25.86
N ALA A 675 -0.27 -26.10 -25.34
CA ALA A 675 -1.01 -25.86 -24.09
C ALA A 675 -2.50 -26.27 -24.21
N LEU A 676 -3.07 -26.26 -25.41
CA LEU A 676 -4.41 -26.77 -25.72
C LEU A 676 -4.43 -28.26 -26.11
N ASP A 677 -3.44 -29.03 -25.66
CA ASP A 677 -3.53 -30.50 -25.59
C ASP A 677 -3.84 -31.01 -24.17
N ASP A 678 -3.52 -30.27 -23.11
CA ASP A 678 -3.97 -30.57 -21.74
C ASP A 678 -5.50 -30.40 -21.60
N PRO A 679 -6.27 -31.46 -21.28
CA PRO A 679 -7.72 -31.39 -21.15
C PRO A 679 -8.22 -30.49 -20.01
N GLN A 680 -7.37 -30.07 -19.06
CA GLN A 680 -7.72 -29.06 -18.05
C GLN A 680 -7.70 -27.63 -18.63
N VAL A 681 -6.88 -27.36 -19.64
CA VAL A 681 -6.74 -26.02 -20.23
C VAL A 681 -7.87 -25.76 -21.25
N GLY A 682 -8.62 -24.68 -21.03
CA GLY A 682 -9.69 -24.23 -21.93
C GLY A 682 -9.27 -23.12 -22.89
N ALA A 683 -8.43 -22.19 -22.41
CA ALA A 683 -7.86 -21.09 -23.20
C ALA A 683 -6.44 -20.74 -22.74
N VAL A 684 -5.69 -20.03 -23.60
CA VAL A 684 -4.27 -19.71 -23.39
C VAL A 684 -3.95 -18.27 -23.77
N ALA A 685 -3.18 -17.59 -22.92
CA ALA A 685 -2.62 -16.24 -23.12
C ALA A 685 -1.13 -16.31 -23.54
N PRO A 686 -0.68 -15.55 -24.56
CA PRO A 686 0.74 -15.30 -24.80
C PRO A 686 1.29 -14.22 -23.85
N MET A 687 2.60 -13.99 -23.90
CA MET A 687 3.23 -12.77 -23.38
C MET A 687 3.00 -11.61 -24.35
N LEU A 688 2.39 -10.52 -23.87
CA LEU A 688 2.21 -9.29 -24.64
C LEU A 688 3.33 -8.31 -24.29
N LEU A 689 3.99 -7.80 -25.33
CA LEU A 689 5.06 -6.81 -25.23
C LEU A 689 4.60 -5.49 -25.85
N PHE A 690 5.10 -4.39 -25.31
CA PHE A 690 5.04 -3.09 -25.98
C PHE A 690 6.12 -3.01 -27.08
N PRO A 691 5.94 -2.21 -28.15
CA PRO A 691 6.94 -2.03 -29.20
C PRO A 691 8.32 -1.53 -28.73
N ASN A 692 8.40 -0.90 -27.55
CA ASN A 692 9.66 -0.47 -26.95
C ASN A 692 10.44 -1.59 -26.24
N GLY A 693 9.87 -2.79 -26.09
CA GLY A 693 10.49 -3.93 -25.39
C GLY A 693 10.16 -4.06 -23.91
N ARG A 694 9.24 -3.25 -23.36
CA ARG A 694 8.69 -3.47 -22.01
C ARG A 694 7.58 -4.52 -22.03
N LEU A 695 7.41 -5.22 -20.91
CA LEU A 695 6.25 -6.09 -20.69
C LEU A 695 4.96 -5.26 -20.69
N GLN A 696 3.96 -5.66 -21.48
CA GLN A 696 2.59 -5.16 -21.34
C GLN A 696 1.81 -6.04 -20.36
N GLU A 697 1.86 -7.35 -20.56
CA GLU A 697 1.03 -8.32 -19.83
C GLU A 697 1.67 -9.72 -19.86
N ALA A 698 1.89 -10.30 -18.68
CA ALA A 698 2.26 -11.70 -18.48
C ALA A 698 1.02 -12.53 -18.04
N GLY A 699 -0.07 -12.41 -18.80
CA GLY A 699 -1.43 -12.71 -18.35
C GLY A 699 -1.99 -11.65 -17.39
N ALA A 700 -3.27 -11.75 -17.05
CA ALA A 700 -3.96 -10.73 -16.25
C ALA A 700 -4.87 -11.34 -15.16
N ARG A 701 -5.09 -10.55 -14.10
CA ARG A 701 -6.01 -10.86 -12.99
C ARG A 701 -7.15 -9.82 -12.91
N ILE A 702 -8.25 -10.17 -12.25
CA ILE A 702 -9.37 -9.23 -11.99
C ILE A 702 -9.47 -8.95 -10.49
N ASN A 703 -9.35 -7.68 -10.13
CA ASN A 703 -9.50 -7.16 -8.76
C ASN A 703 -10.96 -7.23 -8.29
N LEU A 704 -11.22 -7.04 -6.99
CA LEU A 704 -12.57 -7.12 -6.42
C LEU A 704 -13.58 -6.12 -7.02
N ASP A 705 -13.11 -4.96 -7.50
CA ASP A 705 -13.94 -3.94 -8.17
C ASP A 705 -14.20 -4.24 -9.66
N GLY A 706 -13.72 -5.39 -10.18
CA GLY A 706 -13.79 -5.77 -11.58
C GLY A 706 -12.73 -5.11 -12.48
N SER A 707 -11.80 -4.31 -11.93
CA SER A 707 -10.70 -3.75 -12.72
C SER A 707 -9.65 -4.81 -13.06
N ALA A 708 -9.08 -4.72 -14.25
CA ALA A 708 -8.06 -5.66 -14.73
C ALA A 708 -6.65 -5.19 -14.36
N GLN A 709 -5.90 -6.04 -13.65
CA GLN A 709 -4.47 -5.87 -13.41
C GLN A 709 -3.67 -6.70 -14.42
N LEU A 710 -2.99 -5.99 -15.33
CA LEU A 710 -2.04 -6.59 -16.27
C LEU A 710 -0.76 -6.97 -15.50
N ILE A 711 -0.44 -8.27 -15.44
CA ILE A 711 0.65 -8.74 -14.59
C ILE A 711 1.99 -8.35 -15.22
N GLY A 712 2.84 -7.67 -14.43
CA GLY A 712 4.16 -7.19 -14.87
C GLY A 712 4.12 -5.95 -15.78
N LEU A 713 3.03 -5.19 -15.81
CA LEU A 713 2.91 -3.98 -16.63
C LEU A 713 4.10 -3.01 -16.47
N PHE A 714 4.75 -2.70 -17.60
CA PHE A 714 5.99 -1.92 -17.75
C PHE A 714 7.28 -2.54 -17.18
N ASP A 715 7.23 -3.69 -16.52
CA ASP A 715 8.42 -4.35 -15.94
C ASP A 715 9.30 -5.00 -17.04
N ASP A 716 10.44 -5.56 -16.64
CA ASP A 716 11.33 -6.32 -17.54
C ASP A 716 10.69 -7.68 -17.93
N PRO A 717 10.42 -7.95 -19.23
CA PRO A 717 9.80 -9.19 -19.68
C PRO A 717 10.70 -10.42 -19.59
N ASP A 718 12.02 -10.27 -19.35
CA ASP A 718 12.97 -11.38 -19.26
C ASP A 718 13.22 -11.83 -17.80
N LEU A 719 12.53 -11.23 -16.81
CA LEU A 719 12.60 -11.67 -15.41
C LEU A 719 12.03 -13.10 -15.21
N PRO A 720 12.62 -13.93 -14.33
CA PRO A 720 12.17 -15.31 -14.10
C PRO A 720 10.67 -15.44 -13.79
N ARG A 721 10.14 -14.55 -12.93
CA ARG A 721 8.72 -14.47 -12.53
C ARG A 721 7.70 -14.30 -13.67
N TYR A 722 8.15 -13.99 -14.89
CA TYR A 722 7.30 -13.86 -16.07
C TYR A 722 7.63 -14.91 -17.16
N ASN A 723 8.58 -15.83 -16.92
CA ASN A 723 9.08 -16.77 -17.93
C ASN A 723 8.84 -18.25 -17.57
N TYR A 724 7.86 -18.53 -16.70
CA TYR A 724 7.32 -19.87 -16.45
C TYR A 724 5.81 -19.95 -16.77
N PRO A 725 5.28 -21.09 -17.23
CA PRO A 725 3.85 -21.28 -17.43
C PRO A 725 3.12 -21.31 -16.10
N ARG A 726 1.98 -20.62 -15.99
CA ARG A 726 1.14 -20.60 -14.79
C ARG A 726 -0.32 -20.29 -15.13
N PHE A 727 -1.25 -20.56 -14.23
CA PHE A 727 -2.66 -20.21 -14.44
C PHE A 727 -2.92 -18.75 -14.10
N VAL A 728 -3.88 -18.14 -14.82
CA VAL A 728 -4.26 -16.72 -14.68
C VAL A 728 -5.78 -16.57 -14.73
N ASP A 729 -6.32 -15.44 -14.26
CA ASP A 729 -7.77 -15.27 -14.19
C ASP A 729 -8.39 -15.10 -15.60
N TYR A 730 -7.70 -14.42 -16.53
CA TYR A 730 -8.11 -14.33 -17.93
C TYR A 730 -6.94 -14.08 -18.91
N ALA A 731 -7.24 -14.23 -20.20
CA ALA A 731 -6.37 -13.91 -21.33
C ALA A 731 -6.95 -12.70 -22.10
N SER A 732 -6.16 -11.65 -22.33
CA SER A 732 -6.64 -10.46 -23.06
C SER A 732 -7.01 -10.76 -24.53
N GLY A 733 -8.15 -10.24 -24.98
CA GLY A 733 -8.70 -10.42 -26.33
C GLY A 733 -7.83 -9.93 -27.50
N ALA A 734 -6.69 -9.28 -27.23
CA ALA A 734 -5.68 -8.97 -28.24
C ALA A 734 -5.07 -10.23 -28.88
N CYS A 735 -4.87 -11.30 -28.09
CA CYS A 735 -4.59 -12.64 -28.62
C CYS A 735 -5.05 -13.72 -27.64
N LEU A 736 -6.14 -14.40 -27.97
CA LEU A 736 -6.75 -15.43 -27.13
C LEU A 736 -6.89 -16.73 -27.94
N ALA A 737 -6.17 -17.78 -27.51
CA ALA A 737 -6.32 -19.13 -28.06
C ALA A 737 -7.32 -19.94 -27.22
N VAL A 738 -8.25 -20.65 -27.86
CA VAL A 738 -9.34 -21.39 -27.19
C VAL A 738 -9.72 -22.65 -27.98
N ARG A 739 -10.16 -23.72 -27.29
CA ARG A 739 -10.76 -24.89 -27.96
C ARG A 739 -12.07 -24.49 -28.64
N ARG A 740 -12.25 -24.80 -29.93
CA ARG A 740 -13.51 -24.48 -30.64
C ARG A 740 -14.73 -25.10 -29.95
N GLU A 741 -14.60 -26.34 -29.52
CA GLU A 741 -15.62 -27.06 -28.74
C GLU A 741 -16.04 -26.30 -27.47
N SER A 742 -15.08 -25.89 -26.63
CA SER A 742 -15.35 -25.09 -25.43
C SER A 742 -15.98 -23.74 -25.75
N PHE A 743 -15.52 -23.05 -26.79
CA PHE A 743 -16.07 -21.75 -27.19
C PHE A 743 -17.53 -21.89 -27.67
N THR A 744 -17.82 -22.87 -28.53
CA THR A 744 -19.17 -23.14 -29.03
C THR A 744 -20.11 -23.61 -27.91
N ALA A 745 -19.66 -24.51 -27.02
CA ALA A 745 -20.46 -25.00 -25.90
C ALA A 745 -20.86 -23.89 -24.91
N LEU A 746 -20.04 -22.84 -24.79
CA LEU A 746 -20.32 -21.67 -23.95
C LEU A 746 -21.08 -20.55 -24.66
N GLY A 747 -21.45 -20.71 -25.93
CA GLY A 747 -22.14 -19.69 -26.72
C GLY A 747 -21.26 -18.52 -27.19
N GLY A 748 -19.93 -18.69 -27.17
CA GLY A 748 -18.94 -17.70 -27.62
C GLY A 748 -18.77 -16.50 -26.68
N PHE A 749 -18.47 -15.32 -27.23
CA PHE A 749 -18.45 -14.06 -26.47
C PHE A 749 -19.88 -13.61 -26.13
N ASP A 750 -20.15 -13.31 -24.86
CA ASP A 750 -21.50 -13.03 -24.38
C ASP A 750 -22.00 -11.64 -24.86
N GLN A 751 -23.21 -11.59 -25.41
CA GLN A 751 -23.78 -10.35 -25.93
C GLN A 751 -24.14 -9.34 -24.83
N LEU A 752 -24.12 -9.72 -23.54
CA LEU A 752 -24.19 -8.81 -22.40
C LEU A 752 -23.14 -7.68 -22.47
N PHE A 753 -22.00 -7.91 -23.13
CA PHE A 753 -20.88 -6.96 -23.20
C PHE A 753 -20.84 -6.13 -24.49
N VAL A 754 -21.82 -6.26 -25.39
CA VAL A 754 -21.86 -5.51 -26.68
C VAL A 754 -21.69 -3.99 -26.48
N PRO A 755 -20.75 -3.34 -27.21
CA PRO A 755 -19.97 -3.87 -28.33
C PRO A 755 -18.63 -4.54 -27.98
N ALA A 756 -18.02 -4.20 -26.84
CA ALA A 756 -16.69 -4.63 -26.37
C ALA A 756 -16.46 -4.16 -24.90
N TYR A 757 -15.34 -4.59 -24.33
CA TYR A 757 -14.91 -4.56 -22.92
C TYR A 757 -15.57 -5.63 -22.02
N CYS A 758 -14.71 -6.41 -21.35
CA CYS A 758 -15.01 -7.51 -20.42
C CYS A 758 -15.52 -8.83 -21.04
N GLU A 759 -15.65 -8.94 -22.37
CA GLU A 759 -16.04 -10.17 -23.06
C GLU A 759 -15.00 -11.30 -22.95
N ASP A 760 -13.72 -10.94 -22.91
CA ASP A 760 -12.57 -11.83 -22.80
C ASP A 760 -12.41 -12.36 -21.37
N ALA A 761 -12.49 -11.48 -20.39
CA ALA A 761 -12.61 -11.82 -18.98
C ALA A 761 -13.83 -12.71 -18.71
N ASP A 762 -15.01 -12.38 -19.25
CA ASP A 762 -16.24 -13.16 -19.07
C ASP A 762 -16.18 -14.54 -19.74
N LEU A 763 -15.63 -14.64 -20.96
CA LEU A 763 -15.38 -15.92 -21.61
C LEU A 763 -14.44 -16.77 -20.74
N CYS A 764 -13.35 -16.20 -20.24
CA CYS A 764 -12.43 -16.90 -19.36
C CYS A 764 -13.09 -17.35 -18.06
N TYR A 765 -13.93 -16.52 -17.42
CA TYR A 765 -14.66 -16.90 -16.21
C TYR A 765 -15.71 -17.98 -16.48
N ARG A 766 -16.39 -17.97 -17.64
CA ARG A 766 -17.28 -19.08 -18.07
C ARG A 766 -16.52 -20.38 -18.36
N ILE A 767 -15.34 -20.30 -18.98
CA ILE A 767 -14.43 -21.45 -19.16
C ILE A 767 -14.04 -22.04 -17.79
N GLN A 768 -13.78 -21.19 -16.80
CA GLN A 768 -13.42 -21.63 -15.45
C GLN A 768 -14.61 -22.20 -14.66
N ALA A 769 -15.81 -21.63 -14.81
CA ALA A 769 -17.05 -22.20 -14.27
C ALA A 769 -17.40 -23.56 -14.90
N ALA A 770 -16.87 -23.88 -16.09
CA ALA A 770 -16.97 -25.19 -16.74
C ALA A 770 -15.84 -26.17 -16.34
N GLY A 771 -15.11 -25.92 -15.25
CA GLY A 771 -14.08 -26.82 -14.73
C GLY A 771 -12.80 -26.88 -15.58
N LYS A 772 -12.42 -25.76 -16.19
CA LYS A 772 -11.17 -25.60 -16.95
C LYS A 772 -10.33 -24.46 -16.40
N ARG A 773 -9.05 -24.37 -16.80
CA ARG A 773 -8.14 -23.28 -16.42
C ARG A 773 -7.70 -22.47 -17.63
N ILE A 774 -7.22 -21.24 -17.38
CA ILE A 774 -6.63 -20.36 -18.38
C ILE A 774 -5.12 -20.36 -18.16
N LEU A 775 -4.34 -20.81 -19.14
CA LEU A 775 -2.89 -20.92 -18.99
C LEU A 775 -2.19 -19.69 -19.60
N TYR A 776 -1.21 -19.14 -18.90
CA TYR A 776 -0.24 -18.21 -19.47
C TYR A 776 0.96 -18.98 -20.05
N ALA A 777 1.30 -18.72 -21.31
CA ALA A 777 2.35 -19.40 -22.07
C ALA A 777 3.47 -18.43 -22.49
N PRO A 778 4.49 -18.16 -21.65
CA PRO A 778 5.51 -17.13 -21.90
C PRO A 778 6.43 -17.39 -23.11
N ALA A 779 6.54 -18.66 -23.53
CA ALA A 779 7.26 -19.04 -24.73
C ALA A 779 6.59 -18.55 -26.03
N SER A 780 5.32 -18.12 -25.96
CA SER A 780 4.65 -17.37 -27.01
C SER A 780 4.77 -15.88 -26.71
N ARG A 781 5.46 -15.13 -27.57
CA ARG A 781 5.61 -13.67 -27.44
C ARG A 781 4.93 -12.97 -28.62
N ILE A 782 4.18 -11.90 -28.34
CA ILE A 782 3.56 -11.03 -29.33
C ILE A 782 3.77 -9.56 -28.95
N VAL A 783 3.70 -8.66 -29.93
CA VAL A 783 3.78 -7.21 -29.70
C VAL A 783 2.42 -6.58 -30.00
N HIS A 784 1.88 -5.82 -29.07
CA HIS A 784 0.58 -5.17 -29.21
C HIS A 784 0.72 -3.66 -29.09
N HIS A 785 0.01 -2.92 -29.95
CA HIS A 785 0.13 -1.46 -30.00
C HIS A 785 -0.71 -0.70 -28.96
N LEU A 786 -1.57 -1.40 -28.20
CA LEU A 786 -2.51 -0.89 -27.19
C LEU A 786 -3.40 0.26 -27.69
N SER A 787 -4.63 -0.08 -28.06
CA SER A 787 -5.72 0.87 -28.35
C SER A 787 -5.45 1.82 -29.53
N VAL A 788 -4.49 1.52 -30.41
CA VAL A 788 -4.11 2.39 -31.55
C VAL A 788 -5.22 2.46 -32.60
N THR A 789 -5.83 1.33 -32.94
CA THR A 789 -7.01 1.23 -33.81
C THR A 789 -8.24 1.95 -33.22
N SER A 790 -8.40 1.92 -31.89
CA SER A 790 -9.55 2.52 -31.19
C SER A 790 -9.63 4.05 -31.27
N LYS A 791 -8.57 4.74 -31.72
CA LYS A 791 -8.45 6.22 -31.69
C LYS A 791 -9.47 6.97 -32.54
N THR A 792 -10.25 6.25 -33.34
CA THR A 792 -11.41 6.75 -34.12
C THR A 792 -12.68 6.94 -33.27
N ILE A 793 -12.75 6.32 -32.09
CA ILE A 793 -13.85 6.43 -31.11
C ILE A 793 -13.43 7.38 -30.00
N SER A 794 -14.34 8.23 -29.51
CA SER A 794 -14.03 9.15 -28.40
C SER A 794 -13.73 8.41 -27.10
N ASP A 795 -12.71 8.86 -26.37
CA ASP A 795 -12.29 8.18 -25.13
C ASP A 795 -13.38 8.24 -24.04
N ASP A 796 -14.17 9.32 -23.99
CA ASP A 796 -15.37 9.43 -23.15
C ASP A 796 -16.41 8.33 -23.44
N PHE A 797 -16.60 7.92 -24.70
CA PHE A 797 -17.46 6.78 -25.02
C PHE A 797 -16.85 5.46 -24.55
N LYS A 798 -15.55 5.24 -24.81
CA LYS A 798 -14.84 4.01 -24.36
C LYS A 798 -14.92 3.84 -22.86
N THR A 799 -14.55 4.88 -22.11
CA THR A 799 -14.56 4.88 -20.64
C THR A 799 -15.97 4.61 -20.09
N ARG A 800 -17.03 5.18 -20.68
CA ARG A 800 -18.42 4.86 -20.29
C ARG A 800 -18.82 3.42 -20.61
N GLN A 801 -18.41 2.85 -21.75
CA GLN A 801 -18.70 1.46 -22.08
C GLN A 801 -17.94 0.51 -21.14
N ALA A 802 -16.65 0.76 -20.92
CA ALA A 802 -15.79 -0.01 -20.02
C ALA A 802 -16.36 -0.03 -18.59
N PHE A 803 -16.64 1.14 -17.97
CA PHE A 803 -17.23 1.17 -16.63
C PHE A 803 -18.61 0.48 -16.55
N ARG A 804 -19.47 0.65 -17.57
CA ARG A 804 -20.78 -0.02 -17.63
C ARG A 804 -20.64 -1.54 -17.71
N ASN A 805 -19.64 -2.03 -18.44
CA ASN A 805 -19.39 -3.45 -18.63
C ASN A 805 -18.64 -4.07 -17.45
N GLN A 806 -17.70 -3.34 -16.83
CA GLN A 806 -17.06 -3.68 -15.57
C GLN A 806 -18.12 -3.92 -14.48
N GLN A 807 -19.10 -3.03 -14.33
CA GLN A 807 -20.20 -3.24 -13.39
C GLN A 807 -20.99 -4.52 -13.72
N ARG A 808 -21.35 -4.76 -14.99
CA ARG A 808 -22.03 -6.00 -15.41
C ARG A 808 -21.21 -7.26 -15.12
N PHE A 809 -19.89 -7.17 -15.21
CA PHE A 809 -18.97 -8.26 -14.88
C PHE A 809 -18.97 -8.52 -13.36
N VAL A 810 -18.87 -7.49 -12.53
CA VAL A 810 -18.99 -7.59 -11.06
C VAL A 810 -20.36 -8.12 -10.63
N ASP A 811 -21.44 -7.60 -11.22
CA ASP A 811 -22.82 -8.04 -10.97
C ASP A 811 -22.99 -9.54 -11.25
N ARG A 812 -22.27 -10.08 -12.25
CA ARG A 812 -22.30 -11.51 -12.63
C ARG A 812 -21.36 -12.39 -11.80
N TRP A 813 -20.19 -11.88 -11.43
CA TRP A 813 -19.07 -12.69 -10.92
C TRP A 813 -18.64 -12.38 -9.47
N SER A 814 -19.26 -11.41 -8.78
CA SER A 814 -18.92 -10.97 -7.41
C SER A 814 -18.53 -12.09 -6.42
N ALA A 815 -19.36 -13.12 -6.25
CA ALA A 815 -19.06 -14.24 -5.36
C ALA A 815 -17.77 -14.99 -5.77
N SER A 816 -17.61 -15.24 -7.08
CA SER A 816 -16.41 -15.84 -7.66
C SER A 816 -15.20 -14.90 -7.63
N LEU A 817 -15.38 -13.58 -7.59
CA LEU A 817 -14.28 -12.62 -7.45
C LEU A 817 -13.71 -12.67 -6.03
N ASN A 818 -14.57 -12.68 -5.01
CA ASN A 818 -14.16 -12.82 -3.61
C ASN A 818 -13.37 -14.10 -3.37
N GLU A 819 -13.89 -15.25 -3.82
CA GLU A 819 -13.23 -16.55 -3.69
C GLU A 819 -11.84 -16.57 -4.35
N ARG A 820 -11.74 -16.08 -5.59
CA ARG A 820 -10.47 -16.06 -6.35
C ARG A 820 -9.45 -15.09 -5.77
N ASN A 821 -9.88 -13.92 -5.27
CA ASN A 821 -8.98 -12.89 -4.76
C ASN A 821 -8.44 -13.18 -3.35
N ARG A 822 -9.02 -14.16 -2.63
CA ARG A 822 -8.53 -14.60 -1.31
C ARG A 822 -7.10 -15.13 -1.42
N VAL A 823 -6.25 -14.57 -0.58
CA VAL A 823 -4.98 -15.18 -0.14
C VAL A 823 -5.27 -15.88 1.19
N LYS A 824 -4.66 -17.04 1.43
CA LYS A 824 -4.77 -17.77 2.70
C LYS A 824 -3.49 -17.63 3.52
N VAL A 825 -3.58 -17.32 4.81
CA VAL A 825 -2.42 -17.18 5.71
C VAL A 825 -2.21 -18.45 6.53
N ILE A 826 -1.05 -19.09 6.36
CA ILE A 826 -0.68 -20.33 7.06
C ILE A 826 0.46 -20.03 8.05
N ALA A 827 0.20 -20.10 9.35
CA ALA A 827 1.23 -19.84 10.36
C ALA A 827 1.99 -21.13 10.71
N PHE A 828 3.32 -21.10 10.74
CA PHE A 828 4.12 -22.20 11.30
C PHE A 828 3.82 -22.38 12.79
N TYR A 829 3.81 -23.61 13.29
CA TYR A 829 3.36 -23.92 14.65
C TYR A 829 4.35 -24.84 15.36
N LEU A 830 4.84 -24.39 16.52
CA LEU A 830 5.78 -25.12 17.36
C LEU A 830 5.05 -25.95 18.43
N PRO A 831 5.23 -27.28 18.49
CA PRO A 831 4.56 -28.13 19.47
C PRO A 831 5.23 -28.16 20.86
N GLN A 832 6.39 -27.49 21.06
CA GLN A 832 7.27 -27.57 22.23
C GLN A 832 6.73 -26.93 23.54
N PHE A 833 5.44 -26.61 23.60
CA PHE A 833 4.77 -26.10 24.80
C PHE A 833 4.08 -27.21 25.60
N HIS A 834 4.78 -28.34 25.79
CA HIS A 834 4.42 -29.40 26.72
C HIS A 834 5.66 -30.23 27.10
N ALA A 835 5.66 -30.82 28.30
CA ALA A 835 6.78 -31.62 28.78
C ALA A 835 6.84 -33.02 28.12
N ILE A 836 8.05 -33.43 27.73
CA ILE A 836 8.36 -34.73 27.11
C ILE A 836 9.58 -35.39 27.80
N PRO A 837 9.66 -36.73 27.87
CA PRO A 837 10.74 -37.44 28.55
C PRO A 837 12.15 -37.09 28.05
N GLU A 838 12.27 -36.78 26.76
CA GLU A 838 13.51 -36.43 26.07
C GLU A 838 14.07 -35.11 26.60
N ASN A 839 13.27 -34.03 26.56
CA ASN A 839 13.65 -32.72 27.07
C ASN A 839 13.91 -32.75 28.58
N ASP A 840 13.04 -33.40 29.36
CA ASP A 840 13.18 -33.50 30.82
C ASP A 840 14.51 -34.16 31.23
N ARG A 841 14.99 -35.12 30.41
CA ARG A 841 16.27 -35.81 30.61
C ARG A 841 17.51 -34.94 30.31
N TRP A 842 17.39 -33.92 29.47
CA TRP A 842 18.53 -33.09 29.03
C TRP A 842 18.58 -31.70 29.68
N TRP A 843 17.41 -31.14 30.02
CA TRP A 843 17.23 -29.76 30.49
C TRP A 843 16.66 -29.66 31.90
N GLY A 844 16.05 -30.73 32.42
CA GLY A 844 15.49 -30.83 33.77
C GLY A 844 13.97 -31.07 33.76
N PRO A 845 13.38 -31.67 34.81
CA PRO A 845 11.98 -32.08 34.81
C PRO A 845 10.99 -30.92 34.58
N GLY A 846 9.98 -31.15 33.73
CA GLY A 846 8.98 -30.15 33.36
C GLY A 846 9.47 -29.10 32.35
N PHE A 847 10.48 -29.40 31.53
CA PHE A 847 11.01 -28.43 30.56
C PHE A 847 10.01 -28.18 29.43
N THR A 848 9.72 -26.91 29.20
CA THR A 848 8.94 -26.40 28.05
C THR A 848 9.59 -25.12 27.54
N GLU A 849 9.21 -24.64 26.37
CA GLU A 849 9.85 -23.44 25.82
C GLU A 849 9.60 -22.17 26.67
N TRP A 850 8.53 -22.14 27.46
CA TRP A 850 8.30 -21.12 28.51
C TRP A 850 9.46 -21.02 29.52
N THR A 851 10.19 -22.11 29.77
CA THR A 851 11.37 -22.11 30.67
C THR A 851 12.48 -21.21 30.13
N ASN A 852 12.63 -21.10 28.82
CA ASN A 852 13.59 -20.18 28.18
C ASN A 852 13.03 -18.75 28.15
N VAL A 853 11.81 -18.59 27.62
CA VAL A 853 11.12 -17.30 27.44
C VAL A 853 11.05 -16.51 28.75
N THR A 854 10.64 -17.14 29.84
CA THR A 854 10.49 -16.47 31.16
C THR A 854 11.82 -16.15 31.86
N ARG A 855 12.95 -16.64 31.35
CA ARG A 855 14.31 -16.39 31.88
C ARG A 855 15.07 -15.32 31.11
N ALA A 856 14.60 -14.90 29.94
CA ALA A 856 15.23 -13.87 29.12
C ALA A 856 15.25 -12.50 29.81
N LEU A 857 16.31 -11.72 29.61
CA LEU A 857 16.47 -10.36 30.12
C LEU A 857 16.85 -9.38 29.00
N PRO A 858 16.49 -8.08 29.09
CA PRO A 858 17.00 -7.04 28.21
C PRO A 858 18.53 -6.96 28.25
N ASN A 859 19.18 -7.05 27.10
CA ASN A 859 20.63 -6.79 27.00
C ASN A 859 20.95 -5.29 26.95
N PHE A 860 20.01 -4.45 26.52
CA PHE A 860 20.18 -3.01 26.29
C PHE A 860 18.84 -2.26 26.43
N GLU A 861 18.90 -0.94 26.62
CA GLU A 861 17.72 -0.06 26.73
C GLU A 861 16.78 -0.20 25.52
N GLY A 862 15.49 -0.44 25.77
CA GLY A 862 14.51 -0.64 24.70
C GLY A 862 14.57 -2.01 23.99
N HIS A 863 15.33 -2.97 24.53
CA HIS A 863 15.28 -4.38 24.15
C HIS A 863 14.05 -5.04 24.79
N TYR A 864 13.12 -5.55 23.99
CA TYR A 864 11.89 -6.17 24.50
C TYR A 864 12.12 -7.61 24.98
N GLN A 865 12.64 -7.78 26.21
CA GLN A 865 12.70 -9.09 26.88
C GLN A 865 12.29 -9.00 28.37
N PRO A 866 11.78 -10.08 28.98
CA PRO A 866 11.25 -11.26 28.30
C PRO A 866 10.00 -10.90 27.48
N HIS A 867 9.81 -11.51 26.31
CA HIS A 867 8.48 -11.55 25.67
C HIS A 867 7.50 -12.22 26.66
N ARG A 868 6.32 -11.63 26.86
CA ARG A 868 5.35 -12.09 27.88
C ARG A 868 4.00 -12.41 27.25
N ALA A 869 3.49 -13.61 27.51
CA ALA A 869 2.18 -14.04 27.03
C ALA A 869 1.04 -13.12 27.52
N GLY A 870 0.16 -12.77 26.58
CA GLY A 870 -1.09 -12.04 26.79
C GLY A 870 -2.24 -12.98 27.19
N GLU A 871 -3.38 -12.90 26.49
CA GLU A 871 -4.63 -13.56 26.90
C GLU A 871 -4.58 -15.10 26.99
N LEU A 872 -3.62 -15.74 26.31
CA LEU A 872 -3.44 -17.20 26.31
C LEU A 872 -2.59 -17.70 27.50
N GLY A 873 -1.82 -16.82 28.16
CA GLY A 873 -0.92 -17.17 29.25
C GLY A 873 0.17 -18.20 28.89
N HIS A 874 0.81 -18.75 29.91
CA HIS A 874 1.76 -19.87 29.73
C HIS A 874 0.99 -21.20 29.68
N TYR A 875 0.51 -21.57 28.49
CA TYR A 875 -0.32 -22.75 28.27
C TYR A 875 0.48 -24.06 28.16
N ASP A 876 -0.22 -25.19 28.28
CA ASP A 876 0.29 -26.54 28.01
C ASP A 876 -0.56 -27.20 26.91
N LEU A 877 0.10 -27.65 25.84
CA LEU A 877 -0.52 -28.24 24.65
C LEU A 877 -1.01 -29.69 24.82
N THR A 878 -0.94 -30.27 26.03
CA THR A 878 -1.68 -31.48 26.40
C THR A 878 -3.15 -31.22 26.73
N HIS A 879 -3.56 -29.95 26.83
CA HIS A 879 -4.96 -29.55 27.06
C HIS A 879 -5.63 -29.19 25.71
N PRO A 880 -6.62 -29.96 25.22
CA PRO A 880 -7.20 -29.74 23.89
C PRO A 880 -7.77 -28.32 23.69
N SER A 881 -8.37 -27.76 24.74
CA SER A 881 -8.95 -26.42 24.75
C SER A 881 -7.94 -25.30 24.41
N THR A 882 -6.64 -25.54 24.62
CA THR A 882 -5.59 -24.59 24.23
C THR A 882 -5.57 -24.41 22.72
N MET A 883 -5.50 -25.52 21.97
CA MET A 883 -5.50 -25.49 20.50
C MET A 883 -6.84 -25.03 19.94
N THR A 884 -7.97 -25.39 20.56
CA THR A 884 -9.28 -24.86 20.18
C THR A 884 -9.32 -23.33 20.32
N ARG A 885 -8.78 -22.75 21.41
CA ARG A 885 -8.74 -21.29 21.60
C ARG A 885 -7.79 -20.60 20.63
N GLN A 886 -6.62 -21.20 20.36
CA GLN A 886 -5.67 -20.71 19.35
C GLN A 886 -6.30 -20.69 17.95
N ALA A 887 -6.94 -21.79 17.53
CA ALA A 887 -7.63 -21.90 16.24
C ALA A 887 -8.79 -20.91 16.09
N GLN A 888 -9.57 -20.68 17.16
CA GLN A 888 -10.61 -19.64 17.18
C GLN A 888 -10.01 -18.24 16.98
N LEU A 889 -8.93 -17.91 17.70
CA LEU A 889 -8.29 -16.60 17.63
C LEU A 889 -7.59 -16.37 16.27
N ALA A 890 -6.96 -17.41 15.71
CA ALA A 890 -6.41 -17.41 14.36
C ALA A 890 -7.51 -17.09 13.31
N ARG A 891 -8.65 -17.81 13.40
CA ARG A 891 -9.82 -17.63 12.53
C ARG A 891 -10.50 -16.26 12.67
N GLU A 892 -10.51 -15.68 13.87
CA GLU A 892 -11.06 -14.34 14.18
C GLU A 892 -10.30 -13.20 13.45
N TYR A 893 -9.04 -13.44 13.06
CA TYR A 893 -8.12 -12.44 12.52
C TYR A 893 -7.50 -12.81 11.15
N GLY A 894 -8.03 -13.80 10.45
CA GLY A 894 -7.62 -14.13 9.08
C GLY A 894 -6.42 -15.07 8.94
N VAL A 895 -5.96 -15.72 10.02
CA VAL A 895 -5.04 -16.86 9.89
C VAL A 895 -5.87 -18.10 9.54
N ASP A 896 -5.72 -18.59 8.30
CA ASP A 896 -6.52 -19.67 7.71
C ASP A 896 -6.11 -21.08 8.15
N GLY A 897 -4.88 -21.28 8.66
CA GLY A 897 -4.42 -22.60 9.07
C GLY A 897 -3.05 -22.64 9.73
N PHE A 898 -2.69 -23.81 10.28
CA PHE A 898 -1.41 -24.05 10.96
C PHE A 898 -0.52 -25.07 10.23
N CYS A 899 0.77 -24.76 10.09
CA CYS A 899 1.81 -25.66 9.59
C CYS A 899 2.63 -26.19 10.76
N PHE A 900 2.27 -27.36 11.29
CA PHE A 900 2.93 -27.94 12.46
C PHE A 900 4.33 -28.47 12.12
N TYR A 901 5.32 -28.14 12.93
CA TYR A 901 6.59 -28.86 12.90
C TYR A 901 6.38 -30.30 13.37
N TYR A 902 6.69 -31.25 12.48
CA TYR A 902 6.54 -32.68 12.70
C TYR A 902 7.92 -33.32 12.91
N TYR A 903 8.15 -33.82 14.13
CA TYR A 903 9.43 -34.40 14.55
C TYR A 903 9.31 -35.93 14.56
N SER A 904 9.89 -36.57 13.54
CA SER A 904 9.88 -38.02 13.37
C SER A 904 11.26 -38.52 12.96
N PHE A 905 11.89 -39.27 13.87
CA PHE A 905 13.27 -39.75 13.79
C PHE A 905 13.28 -41.28 13.67
N SER A 906 13.32 -41.81 12.43
CA SER A 906 13.43 -43.26 12.17
C SER A 906 12.39 -44.10 12.94
N GLY A 907 11.11 -43.82 12.72
CA GLY A 907 9.99 -44.49 13.40
C GLY A 907 9.69 -44.02 14.82
N SER A 908 10.50 -43.12 15.40
CA SER A 908 10.24 -42.51 16.71
C SER A 908 9.67 -41.09 16.53
N ARG A 909 8.38 -40.91 16.84
CA ARG A 909 7.73 -39.59 16.91
C ARG A 909 8.04 -38.91 18.25
N VAL A 910 8.18 -37.58 18.25
CA VAL A 910 8.41 -36.76 19.46
C VAL A 910 7.60 -35.47 19.36
N MET A 911 7.16 -34.92 20.51
CA MET A 911 6.23 -33.78 20.59
C MET A 911 4.91 -33.99 19.82
N GLU A 912 4.51 -35.23 19.59
CA GLU A 912 3.42 -35.63 18.70
C GLU A 912 2.02 -35.31 19.25
N ARG A 913 1.90 -35.12 20.57
CA ARG A 913 0.62 -34.96 21.28
C ARG A 913 -0.34 -33.92 20.69
N PRO A 914 0.07 -32.74 20.18
CA PRO A 914 -0.84 -31.80 19.53
C PRO A 914 -1.46 -32.37 18.25
N LEU A 915 -0.66 -33.02 17.41
CA LEU A 915 -1.13 -33.65 16.18
C LEU A 915 -1.99 -34.90 16.44
N GLU A 916 -1.66 -35.70 17.47
CA GLU A 916 -2.49 -36.85 17.86
C GLU A 916 -3.82 -36.42 18.50
N GLN A 917 -3.86 -35.29 19.21
CA GLN A 917 -5.12 -34.68 19.69
C GLN A 917 -6.02 -34.28 18.52
N ILE A 918 -5.48 -33.64 17.48
CA ILE A 918 -6.23 -33.29 16.28
C ILE A 918 -6.76 -34.55 15.57
N LEU A 919 -6.01 -35.65 15.53
CA LEU A 919 -6.49 -36.92 14.99
C LEU A 919 -7.54 -37.64 15.88
N ALA A 920 -7.63 -37.28 17.16
CA ALA A 920 -8.57 -37.84 18.12
C ALA A 920 -9.86 -37.01 18.28
N ASP A 921 -9.85 -35.75 17.83
CA ASP A 921 -10.98 -34.83 17.88
C ASP A 921 -11.80 -34.87 16.58
N PRO A 922 -12.99 -35.50 16.56
CA PRO A 922 -13.81 -35.60 15.35
C PRO A 922 -14.46 -34.27 14.95
N ASP A 923 -14.47 -33.27 15.83
CA ASP A 923 -15.08 -31.96 15.61
C ASP A 923 -14.04 -30.89 15.18
N TRP A 924 -12.76 -31.27 15.00
CA TRP A 924 -11.69 -30.35 14.60
C TRP A 924 -11.85 -29.86 13.15
N ASP A 925 -12.20 -28.58 12.97
CA ASP A 925 -12.48 -27.96 11.67
C ASP A 925 -11.40 -26.98 11.18
N PHE A 926 -10.33 -26.73 11.96
CA PHE A 926 -9.33 -25.72 11.62
C PHE A 926 -8.24 -26.28 10.69
N PRO A 927 -7.97 -25.66 9.52
CA PRO A 927 -7.05 -26.21 8.54
C PRO A 927 -5.62 -26.38 9.06
N PHE A 928 -4.97 -27.51 8.72
CA PHE A 928 -3.57 -27.73 9.07
C PHE A 928 -2.78 -28.54 8.05
N CYS A 929 -1.46 -28.40 8.05
CA CYS A 929 -0.52 -29.31 7.39
C CYS A 929 0.69 -29.57 8.30
N ILE A 930 1.61 -30.42 7.84
CA ILE A 930 2.87 -30.71 8.56
C ILE A 930 4.11 -30.36 7.73
N CYS A 931 5.11 -29.82 8.44
CA CYS A 931 6.48 -29.63 7.96
C CYS A 931 7.39 -30.60 8.71
N TRP A 932 7.96 -31.58 8.01
CA TRP A 932 8.90 -32.52 8.60
C TRP A 932 10.23 -31.80 8.89
N ALA A 933 10.51 -31.60 10.18
CA ALA A 933 11.70 -30.93 10.69
C ALA A 933 12.90 -31.89 10.66
N ASN A 934 13.35 -32.24 9.45
CA ASN A 934 14.22 -33.37 9.17
C ASN A 934 15.72 -33.14 9.48
N GLU A 935 16.05 -32.37 10.51
CA GLU A 935 17.44 -32.15 10.94
C GLU A 935 17.86 -33.09 12.08
N ASN A 936 19.16 -33.18 12.36
CA ASN A 936 19.62 -33.78 13.62
C ASN A 936 19.23 -32.88 14.79
N TRP A 937 18.60 -33.42 15.83
CA TRP A 937 18.37 -32.66 17.06
C TRP A 937 19.68 -32.58 17.84
N THR A 938 20.27 -31.39 17.91
CA THR A 938 21.54 -31.12 18.64
C THR A 938 21.31 -30.35 19.94
N ARG A 939 22.23 -30.51 20.90
CA ARG A 939 22.19 -29.82 22.20
C ARG A 939 22.53 -28.33 22.10
N THR A 940 23.21 -27.92 21.04
CA THR A 940 23.27 -26.53 20.58
C THR A 940 22.37 -26.39 19.36
N TRP A 941 21.51 -25.38 19.34
CA TRP A 941 20.54 -25.13 18.26
C TRP A 941 21.21 -24.43 17.06
N ASP A 942 22.43 -24.87 16.70
CA ASP A 942 23.33 -24.27 15.71
C ASP A 942 23.78 -25.26 14.61
N GLY A 943 23.23 -26.48 14.63
CA GLY A 943 23.55 -27.55 13.68
C GLY A 943 24.96 -28.13 13.81
N GLN A 944 25.78 -27.72 14.80
CA GLN A 944 27.13 -28.25 14.94
C GLN A 944 27.14 -29.60 15.66
N GLU A 945 27.84 -30.58 15.08
CA GLU A 945 27.81 -32.02 15.43
C GLU A 945 28.27 -32.38 16.86
N LYS A 946 28.66 -31.42 17.70
CA LYS A 946 29.38 -31.64 18.96
C LYS A 946 28.52 -32.25 20.08
N SER A 947 27.20 -32.35 19.92
CA SER A 947 26.30 -33.11 20.80
C SER A 947 24.95 -33.37 20.12
N VAL A 948 24.85 -34.42 19.31
CA VAL A 948 23.56 -34.92 18.80
C VAL A 948 22.79 -35.61 19.94
N LEU A 949 21.53 -35.23 20.10
CA LEU A 949 20.57 -35.76 21.08
C LEU A 949 19.68 -36.84 20.45
N LEU A 950 19.14 -36.57 19.26
CA LEU A 950 18.48 -37.54 18.38
C LEU A 950 19.02 -37.39 16.95
N SER A 951 19.42 -38.52 16.35
CA SER A 951 19.99 -38.55 14.99
C SER A 951 18.92 -38.83 13.95
N GLN A 952 18.83 -38.00 12.92
CA GLN A 952 18.03 -38.31 11.73
C GLN A 952 18.74 -39.37 10.86
N ARG A 953 17.95 -40.19 10.16
CA ARG A 953 18.42 -41.14 9.14
C ARG A 953 17.53 -41.06 7.90
N TYR A 954 18.08 -41.52 6.78
CA TYR A 954 17.44 -41.50 5.47
C TYR A 954 17.70 -42.81 4.70
N GLY A 955 17.70 -43.95 5.40
CA GLY A 955 17.60 -45.24 4.71
C GLY A 955 16.21 -45.38 4.09
N ASP A 956 16.06 -46.17 3.02
CA ASP A 956 14.77 -46.28 2.31
C ASP A 956 13.62 -46.62 3.27
N ARG A 957 13.83 -47.58 4.18
CA ARG A 957 12.85 -47.93 5.21
C ARG A 957 12.52 -46.77 6.17
N ASP A 958 13.48 -45.94 6.55
CA ASP A 958 13.22 -44.77 7.42
C ASP A 958 12.30 -43.76 6.72
N LEU A 959 12.46 -43.62 5.39
CA LEU A 959 11.70 -42.71 4.53
C LEU A 959 10.33 -43.28 4.14
N ASP A 960 10.21 -44.59 4.03
CA ASP A 960 8.96 -45.29 3.74
C ASP A 960 8.06 -45.32 5.01
N GLU A 961 8.61 -45.64 6.20
CA GLU A 961 7.88 -45.54 7.48
C GLU A 961 7.44 -44.10 7.81
N LEU A 962 8.24 -43.10 7.41
CA LEU A 962 7.88 -41.68 7.56
C LEU A 962 6.63 -41.33 6.76
N ILE A 963 6.56 -41.70 5.47
CA ILE A 963 5.41 -41.31 4.63
C ILE A 963 4.15 -42.07 5.06
N GLU A 964 4.27 -43.35 5.44
CA GLU A 964 3.15 -44.13 6.00
C GLU A 964 2.54 -43.48 7.24
N ASP A 965 3.36 -42.93 8.15
CA ASP A 965 2.85 -42.19 9.32
C ASP A 965 2.26 -40.83 8.93
N ALA A 966 2.94 -40.07 8.04
CA ALA A 966 2.45 -38.78 7.54
C ALA A 966 1.07 -38.91 6.87
N MET A 967 0.80 -40.02 6.17
CA MET A 967 -0.51 -40.31 5.58
C MET A 967 -1.66 -40.36 6.60
N ARG A 968 -1.41 -40.65 7.89
CA ARG A 968 -2.45 -40.57 8.94
C ARG A 968 -3.02 -39.16 9.03
N HIS A 969 -2.14 -38.15 9.02
CA HIS A 969 -2.52 -36.74 9.04
C HIS A 969 -3.18 -36.31 7.71
N MET A 970 -2.64 -36.75 6.56
CA MET A 970 -3.21 -36.42 5.24
C MET A 970 -4.66 -36.91 5.05
N ARG A 971 -5.09 -37.97 5.75
CA ARG A 971 -6.49 -38.46 5.71
C ARG A 971 -7.49 -37.55 6.44
N HIS A 972 -7.03 -36.63 7.29
CA HIS A 972 -7.92 -35.75 8.04
C HIS A 972 -8.65 -34.76 7.10
N PRO A 973 -9.97 -34.52 7.26
CA PRO A 973 -10.73 -33.65 6.36
C PRO A 973 -10.24 -32.19 6.38
N ALA A 974 -9.80 -31.69 7.55
CA ALA A 974 -9.19 -30.36 7.67
C ALA A 974 -7.73 -30.27 7.17
N TYR A 975 -7.13 -31.34 6.66
CA TYR A 975 -5.73 -31.29 6.21
C TYR A 975 -5.61 -30.51 4.88
N ILE A 976 -4.76 -29.48 4.87
CA ILE A 976 -4.61 -28.49 3.80
C ILE A 976 -4.21 -29.16 2.48
N ARG A 977 -4.90 -28.72 1.41
CA ARG A 977 -4.80 -29.26 0.07
C ARG A 977 -4.68 -28.16 -0.97
N ILE A 978 -4.03 -28.47 -2.08
CA ILE A 978 -3.88 -27.59 -3.24
C ILE A 978 -4.37 -28.34 -4.48
N ASP A 979 -5.46 -27.87 -5.09
CA ASP A 979 -6.20 -28.61 -6.13
C ASP A 979 -6.56 -30.04 -5.67
N GLY A 980 -6.93 -30.19 -4.40
CA GLY A 980 -7.26 -31.47 -3.75
C GLY A 980 -6.07 -32.31 -3.26
N ARG A 981 -4.83 -31.99 -3.67
CA ARG A 981 -3.60 -32.72 -3.31
C ARG A 981 -3.10 -32.33 -1.91
N PRO A 982 -2.87 -33.26 -0.96
CA PRO A 982 -2.39 -32.91 0.38
C PRO A 982 -1.01 -32.24 0.34
N LEU A 983 -0.87 -31.10 1.03
CA LEU A 983 0.40 -30.38 1.13
C LEU A 983 1.32 -31.03 2.18
N PHE A 984 2.46 -31.57 1.75
CA PHE A 984 3.51 -32.08 2.64
C PHE A 984 4.79 -31.29 2.44
N ILE A 985 5.37 -30.81 3.56
CA ILE A 985 6.52 -29.91 3.53
C ILE A 985 7.74 -30.62 4.15
N VAL A 986 8.89 -30.52 3.49
CA VAL A 986 10.19 -31.01 4.01
C VAL A 986 11.07 -29.80 4.34
N TYR A 987 11.62 -29.73 5.56
CA TYR A 987 12.40 -28.57 5.98
C TYR A 987 13.70 -28.42 5.18
N ARG A 988 14.45 -29.52 4.96
CA ARG A 988 15.74 -29.54 4.27
C ARG A 988 15.91 -30.77 3.37
N PRO A 989 15.47 -30.70 2.10
CA PRO A 989 15.54 -31.82 1.17
C PRO A 989 16.98 -32.23 0.77
N GLY A 990 17.96 -31.33 0.84
CA GLY A 990 19.35 -31.61 0.46
C GLY A 990 20.09 -32.57 1.38
N LEU A 991 19.52 -32.90 2.55
CA LEU A 991 20.03 -33.95 3.44
C LEU A 991 19.65 -35.38 2.98
N ILE A 992 18.65 -35.51 2.09
CA ILE A 992 18.06 -36.80 1.70
C ILE A 992 18.75 -37.35 0.44
N PRO A 993 19.35 -38.56 0.48
CA PRO A 993 19.94 -39.19 -0.70
C PRO A 993 18.90 -39.46 -1.79
N ASP A 994 19.20 -39.06 -3.02
CA ASP A 994 18.32 -39.18 -4.20
C ASP A 994 16.86 -38.76 -3.94
N ILE A 995 16.70 -37.55 -3.40
CA ILE A 995 15.40 -36.95 -3.09
C ILE A 995 14.39 -36.98 -4.26
N ALA A 996 14.85 -36.96 -5.51
CA ALA A 996 13.98 -37.08 -6.68
C ALA A 996 13.35 -38.48 -6.80
N ALA A 997 14.12 -39.54 -6.56
CA ALA A 997 13.58 -40.90 -6.49
C ALA A 997 12.69 -41.09 -5.26
N VAL A 998 13.08 -40.54 -4.10
CA VAL A 998 12.28 -40.59 -2.85
C VAL A 998 10.92 -39.90 -3.03
N ALA A 999 10.89 -38.72 -3.66
CA ALA A 999 9.66 -37.98 -3.94
C ALA A 999 8.68 -38.82 -4.78
N GLU A 1000 9.14 -39.48 -5.85
CA GLU A 1000 8.26 -40.33 -6.67
C GLU A 1000 7.80 -41.60 -5.92
N ARG A 1001 8.64 -42.19 -5.06
CA ARG A 1001 8.20 -43.29 -4.18
C ARG A 1001 7.10 -42.84 -3.22
N TRP A 1002 7.24 -41.67 -2.60
CA TRP A 1002 6.22 -41.10 -1.72
C TRP A 1002 4.91 -40.82 -2.46
N ARG A 1003 4.97 -40.24 -3.67
CA ARG A 1003 3.79 -40.05 -4.53
C ARG A 1003 3.12 -41.39 -4.84
N GLN A 1004 3.89 -42.40 -5.24
CA GLN A 1004 3.35 -43.73 -5.53
C GLN A 1004 2.71 -44.39 -4.30
N ALA A 1005 3.37 -44.34 -3.14
CA ALA A 1005 2.82 -44.88 -1.89
C ALA A 1005 1.51 -44.18 -1.49
N CYS A 1006 1.41 -42.85 -1.63
CA CYS A 1006 0.17 -42.11 -1.41
C CYS A 1006 -0.95 -42.49 -2.40
N ARG A 1007 -0.61 -42.71 -3.69
CA ARG A 1007 -1.58 -43.18 -4.69
C ARG A 1007 -2.10 -44.58 -4.35
N ASP A 1008 -1.21 -45.53 -4.04
CA ASP A 1008 -1.57 -46.91 -3.68
C ASP A 1008 -2.35 -47.01 -2.36
N ALA A 1009 -2.04 -46.15 -1.38
CA ALA A 1009 -2.74 -46.06 -0.10
C ALA A 1009 -4.08 -45.27 -0.18
N GLY A 1010 -4.50 -44.85 -1.37
CA GLY A 1010 -5.77 -44.12 -1.59
C GLY A 1010 -5.79 -42.70 -1.02
N ILE A 1011 -4.64 -42.08 -0.78
CA ILE A 1011 -4.51 -40.64 -0.51
C ILE A 1011 -4.67 -39.85 -1.82
N GLY A 1012 -4.23 -40.43 -2.93
CA GLY A 1012 -4.15 -39.78 -4.23
C GLY A 1012 -2.79 -39.14 -4.45
N GLU A 1013 -2.75 -38.13 -5.33
CA GLU A 1013 -1.53 -37.36 -5.61
C GLU A 1013 -1.27 -36.32 -4.52
N ILE A 1014 0.00 -36.09 -4.17
CA ILE A 1014 0.41 -35.15 -3.11
C ILE A 1014 1.01 -33.86 -3.70
N TYR A 1015 1.10 -32.83 -2.88
CA TYR A 1015 1.76 -31.58 -3.19
C TYR A 1015 3.01 -31.46 -2.31
N LEU A 1016 4.19 -31.57 -2.91
CA LEU A 1016 5.47 -31.56 -2.21
C LEU A 1016 6.09 -30.16 -2.24
N SER A 1017 6.43 -29.61 -1.07
CA SER A 1017 7.11 -28.32 -0.96
C SER A 1017 8.25 -28.36 0.05
N PHE A 1018 9.19 -27.41 -0.05
CA PHE A 1018 10.30 -27.31 0.90
C PHE A 1018 10.58 -25.88 1.34
N VAL A 1019 11.22 -25.76 2.50
CA VAL A 1019 11.54 -24.48 3.14
C VAL A 1019 12.88 -23.95 2.61
N GLU A 1020 12.91 -22.68 2.19
CA GLU A 1020 14.10 -22.04 1.64
C GLU A 1020 15.05 -21.57 2.76
N ASN A 1021 15.77 -22.49 3.41
CA ASN A 1021 16.68 -22.13 4.49
C ASN A 1021 18.00 -22.93 4.53
N PHE A 1022 19.09 -22.25 4.92
CA PHE A 1022 20.48 -22.67 5.17
C PHE A 1022 21.23 -23.57 4.16
N GLU A 1023 20.56 -24.25 3.23
CA GLU A 1023 21.21 -25.01 2.16
C GLU A 1023 21.58 -24.05 1.02
N ASN A 1024 22.81 -24.16 0.51
CA ASN A 1024 23.39 -23.18 -0.43
C ASN A 1024 22.39 -22.75 -1.51
N ALA A 1025 22.11 -21.43 -1.59
CA ALA A 1025 21.15 -20.79 -2.51
C ALA A 1025 21.58 -20.82 -4.01
N LEU A 1026 22.34 -21.84 -4.38
CA LEU A 1026 22.97 -22.10 -5.67
C LEU A 1026 22.87 -23.58 -6.10
N THR A 1027 22.37 -24.50 -5.25
CA THR A 1027 22.34 -25.94 -5.57
C THR A 1027 21.05 -26.36 -6.28
N TYR A 1028 19.87 -26.17 -5.68
CA TYR A 1028 18.57 -26.54 -6.28
C TYR A 1028 17.49 -25.48 -6.02
N PRO A 1029 17.50 -24.33 -6.73
CA PRO A 1029 16.45 -23.33 -6.60
C PRO A 1029 15.13 -23.71 -7.29
N ASP A 1030 15.12 -24.78 -8.09
CA ASP A 1030 13.98 -25.21 -8.92
C ASP A 1030 13.42 -26.53 -8.38
N PRO A 1031 12.18 -26.55 -7.83
CA PRO A 1031 11.63 -27.70 -7.13
C PRO A 1031 11.38 -28.90 -8.05
N ALA A 1032 11.10 -28.66 -9.34
CA ALA A 1032 10.85 -29.74 -10.31
C ALA A 1032 12.08 -30.64 -10.50
N LYS A 1033 13.30 -30.12 -10.28
CA LYS A 1033 14.56 -30.89 -10.35
C LYS A 1033 14.72 -31.92 -9.23
N ILE A 1034 13.94 -31.82 -8.16
CA ILE A 1034 13.94 -32.76 -7.02
C ILE A 1034 12.59 -33.48 -6.85
N GLY A 1035 11.67 -33.37 -7.82
CA GLY A 1035 10.34 -34.00 -7.77
C GLY A 1035 9.28 -33.23 -6.96
N PHE A 1036 9.57 -32.00 -6.55
CA PHE A 1036 8.71 -31.14 -5.74
C PHE A 1036 7.91 -30.15 -6.60
N ASP A 1037 6.80 -29.64 -6.06
CA ASP A 1037 5.88 -28.72 -6.74
C ASP A 1037 6.23 -27.24 -6.52
N ALA A 1038 6.67 -26.86 -5.30
CA ALA A 1038 6.89 -25.46 -4.92
C ALA A 1038 7.95 -25.27 -3.83
N THR A 1039 8.33 -24.01 -3.59
CA THR A 1039 9.19 -23.60 -2.47
C THR A 1039 8.46 -22.66 -1.50
N ILE A 1040 8.89 -22.59 -0.25
CA ILE A 1040 8.37 -21.70 0.80
C ILE A 1040 9.48 -20.75 1.25
N GLU A 1041 9.29 -19.46 1.02
CA GLU A 1041 10.12 -18.39 1.57
C GLU A 1041 10.02 -18.38 3.10
N PHE A 1042 11.15 -18.29 3.82
CA PHE A 1042 11.19 -18.46 5.28
C PHE A 1042 12.10 -17.41 5.95
N PRO A 1043 11.54 -16.26 6.36
CA PRO A 1043 12.30 -15.27 7.10
C PRO A 1043 12.65 -15.73 8.53
N PRO A 1044 13.84 -15.37 9.06
CA PRO A 1044 14.88 -14.55 8.43
C PRO A 1044 16.05 -15.38 7.84
N ALA A 1045 15.91 -15.85 6.59
CA ALA A 1045 17.03 -16.42 5.84
C ALA A 1045 18.13 -15.38 5.52
N GLY A 1046 19.31 -15.59 6.11
CA GLY A 1046 20.54 -14.82 5.83
C GLY A 1046 20.61 -13.44 6.48
N MET A 1047 21.84 -12.94 6.65
CA MET A 1047 22.15 -11.73 7.42
C MET A 1047 21.37 -10.48 6.95
N ALA A 1048 20.99 -9.67 7.94
CA ALA A 1048 20.37 -8.36 7.81
C ALA A 1048 21.41 -7.22 7.94
N ALA A 1049 20.99 -5.97 7.79
CA ALA A 1049 21.84 -4.81 8.06
C ALA A 1049 22.03 -4.65 9.58
N GLU A 1050 23.26 -4.78 10.06
CA GLU A 1050 23.61 -4.57 11.46
C GLU A 1050 23.47 -3.09 11.86
N ILE A 1051 22.94 -2.85 13.05
CA ILE A 1051 22.80 -1.53 13.68
C ILE A 1051 23.41 -1.56 15.08
N ALA A 1052 23.78 -0.39 15.60
CA ALA A 1052 24.09 -0.27 17.02
C ALA A 1052 22.81 -0.46 17.87
N PRO A 1053 22.91 -0.99 19.10
CA PRO A 1053 21.82 -0.93 20.07
C PRO A 1053 21.28 0.51 20.22
N PRO A 1054 19.95 0.69 20.33
CA PRO A 1054 19.32 2.02 20.33
C PRO A 1054 19.63 2.87 21.59
N GLY A 1055 20.05 2.23 22.68
CA GLY A 1055 20.48 2.89 23.92
C GLY A 1055 21.56 2.09 24.66
N PRO A 1056 21.87 2.42 25.92
CA PRO A 1056 22.94 1.80 26.69
C PRO A 1056 22.79 0.28 26.82
N VAL A 1057 23.90 -0.44 26.71
CA VAL A 1057 23.97 -1.88 26.95
C VAL A 1057 24.04 -2.13 28.45
N TYR A 1058 23.11 -2.94 28.97
CA TYR A 1058 22.99 -3.31 30.38
C TYR A 1058 23.75 -4.61 30.71
N ASN A 1059 23.77 -5.57 29.78
CA ASN A 1059 24.53 -6.81 29.92
C ASN A 1059 25.99 -6.58 29.46
N PRO A 1060 26.99 -6.57 30.37
CA PRO A 1060 28.38 -6.31 30.01
C PRO A 1060 29.02 -7.41 29.15
N ASP A 1061 28.44 -8.62 29.17
CA ASP A 1061 28.92 -9.78 28.40
C ASP A 1061 28.23 -9.91 27.03
N TYR A 1062 27.33 -8.98 26.67
CA TYR A 1062 26.59 -9.02 25.40
C TYR A 1062 27.48 -8.78 24.18
N ALA A 1063 27.59 -9.81 23.35
CA ALA A 1063 28.28 -9.84 22.06
C ALA A 1063 27.36 -10.33 20.92
N GLY A 1064 26.04 -10.14 21.07
CA GLY A 1064 25.04 -10.42 20.04
C GLY A 1064 24.92 -9.31 18.98
N THR A 1065 24.22 -9.61 17.89
CA THR A 1065 24.00 -8.70 16.76
C THR A 1065 22.59 -8.11 16.82
N VAL A 1066 22.48 -6.79 16.64
CA VAL A 1066 21.19 -6.10 16.46
C VAL A 1066 21.06 -5.68 15.00
N CYS A 1067 19.87 -5.84 14.41
CA CYS A 1067 19.56 -5.50 13.03
C CYS A 1067 18.26 -4.70 12.92
N ASP A 1068 18.09 -3.96 11.82
CA ASP A 1068 16.85 -3.23 11.53
C ASP A 1068 15.83 -4.09 10.77
N TYR A 1069 14.61 -4.19 11.30
CA TYR A 1069 13.51 -4.94 10.69
C TYR A 1069 13.04 -4.34 9.35
N HIS A 1070 13.03 -3.01 9.18
CA HIS A 1070 12.58 -2.38 7.95
C HIS A 1070 13.52 -2.61 6.76
N GLU A 1071 14.84 -2.67 6.96
CA GLU A 1071 15.80 -3.09 5.92
C GLU A 1071 15.57 -4.55 5.49
N VAL A 1072 15.05 -5.39 6.38
CA VAL A 1072 14.80 -6.82 6.10
C VAL A 1072 13.53 -7.01 5.28
N VAL A 1073 12.45 -6.30 5.62
CA VAL A 1073 11.25 -6.25 4.76
C VAL A 1073 11.61 -5.74 3.36
N ARG A 1074 12.46 -4.69 3.28
CA ARG A 1074 12.95 -4.16 2.00
C ARG A 1074 13.87 -5.14 1.25
N LYS A 1075 14.74 -5.90 1.93
CA LYS A 1075 15.50 -7.02 1.33
C LYS A 1075 14.57 -8.02 0.64
N TYR A 1076 13.57 -8.56 1.36
CA TYR A 1076 12.62 -9.53 0.80
C TYR A 1076 11.74 -8.97 -0.33
N ALA A 1077 11.48 -7.66 -0.35
CA ALA A 1077 10.77 -7.00 -1.44
C ALA A 1077 11.63 -6.72 -2.70
N ARG A 1078 12.96 -6.61 -2.51
CA ARG A 1078 13.95 -6.47 -3.60
C ARG A 1078 14.32 -7.81 -4.23
N GLU A 1079 14.24 -8.91 -3.49
CA GLU A 1079 14.65 -10.24 -3.95
C GLU A 1079 13.89 -10.68 -5.23
N PRO A 1080 14.58 -11.29 -6.21
CA PRO A 1080 13.93 -11.77 -7.43
C PRO A 1080 12.99 -12.95 -7.15
N VAL A 1081 11.69 -12.76 -7.30
CA VAL A 1081 10.73 -13.87 -7.39
C VAL A 1081 11.18 -14.80 -8.54
N PRO A 1082 11.28 -16.12 -8.30
CA PRO A 1082 11.88 -17.06 -9.24
C PRO A 1082 10.92 -17.47 -10.36
N GLY A 1083 11.36 -18.41 -11.21
CA GLY A 1083 10.61 -18.94 -12.35
C GLY A 1083 9.80 -20.20 -12.03
N HIS A 1084 9.19 -20.27 -10.84
CA HIS A 1084 8.40 -21.41 -10.37
C HIS A 1084 7.47 -20.96 -9.22
N THR A 1085 6.52 -21.81 -8.83
CA THR A 1085 5.58 -21.52 -7.74
C THR A 1085 6.30 -21.41 -6.40
N ARG A 1086 6.27 -20.21 -5.79
CA ARG A 1086 6.85 -19.92 -4.47
C ARG A 1086 5.76 -19.37 -3.55
N PHE A 1087 5.53 -20.02 -2.43
CA PHE A 1087 4.70 -19.47 -1.37
C PHE A 1087 5.52 -18.42 -0.61
N ARG A 1088 4.95 -17.23 -0.42
CA ARG A 1088 5.67 -16.10 0.18
C ARG A 1088 5.70 -16.21 1.70
N GLY A 1089 6.69 -15.59 2.33
CA GLY A 1089 6.97 -15.72 3.76
C GLY A 1089 7.17 -14.38 4.45
N ALA A 1090 6.57 -14.23 5.63
CA ALA A 1090 6.80 -13.12 6.55
C ALA A 1090 7.10 -13.63 7.97
N MET A 1091 7.59 -12.74 8.83
CA MET A 1091 7.71 -12.95 10.29
C MET A 1091 7.26 -11.67 11.01
N PRO A 1092 6.60 -11.73 12.18
CA PRO A 1092 6.15 -10.53 12.89
C PRO A 1092 7.33 -9.78 13.54
N SER A 1093 8.23 -10.51 14.20
CA SER A 1093 9.50 -10.03 14.72
C SER A 1093 10.49 -11.21 14.85
N TRP A 1094 11.73 -10.96 15.27
CA TRP A 1094 12.68 -12.03 15.60
C TRP A 1094 13.69 -11.59 16.66
N ASP A 1095 13.85 -12.39 17.71
CA ASP A 1095 14.83 -12.25 18.78
C ASP A 1095 15.02 -13.57 19.53
N ASN A 1096 16.18 -14.20 19.39
CA ASN A 1096 16.52 -15.47 20.07
C ASN A 1096 17.26 -15.32 21.42
N THR A 1097 17.17 -14.16 22.08
CA THR A 1097 17.74 -13.90 23.41
C THR A 1097 17.30 -14.92 24.47
N ALA A 1098 16.07 -15.43 24.41
CA ALA A 1098 15.60 -16.50 25.29
C ALA A 1098 16.41 -17.81 25.18
N ARG A 1099 16.97 -18.11 24.01
CA ARG A 1099 17.86 -19.27 23.77
C ARG A 1099 19.34 -18.92 23.91
N ARG A 1100 19.72 -17.64 23.77
CA ARG A 1100 21.11 -17.18 23.55
C ARG A 1100 21.42 -15.82 24.21
N GLN A 1101 21.11 -15.64 25.50
CA GLN A 1101 21.18 -14.36 26.23
C GLN A 1101 22.33 -13.42 25.81
N ASP A 1102 23.57 -13.89 25.79
CA ASP A 1102 24.75 -13.04 25.58
C ASP A 1102 25.18 -12.92 24.09
N VAL A 1103 24.65 -13.75 23.20
CA VAL A 1103 25.07 -13.89 21.79
C VAL A 1103 23.87 -14.08 20.85
N SER A 1104 22.79 -13.33 21.11
CA SER A 1104 21.56 -13.38 20.34
C SER A 1104 21.62 -12.59 19.03
N TYR A 1105 20.60 -12.79 18.20
CA TYR A 1105 20.39 -12.08 16.95
C TYR A 1105 18.99 -11.42 17.02
N VAL A 1106 18.95 -10.09 17.05
CA VAL A 1106 17.77 -9.30 17.46
C VAL A 1106 17.35 -8.34 16.34
N PHE A 1107 16.07 -8.34 15.97
CA PHE A 1107 15.51 -7.41 14.97
C PHE A 1107 14.75 -6.28 15.67
N GLN A 1108 15.43 -5.14 15.83
CA GLN A 1108 14.82 -3.92 16.37
C GLN A 1108 13.88 -3.29 15.32
N ASN A 1109 12.96 -2.45 15.79
CA ASN A 1109 11.99 -1.71 14.96
C ASN A 1109 10.92 -2.59 14.28
N ALA A 1110 10.72 -3.82 14.75
CA ALA A 1110 9.54 -4.61 14.42
C ALA A 1110 8.29 -4.05 15.13
N SER A 1111 7.20 -3.85 14.39
CA SER A 1111 5.90 -3.40 14.90
C SER A 1111 4.74 -3.93 14.03
N PRO A 1112 3.50 -4.01 14.56
CA PRO A 1112 2.35 -4.50 13.82
C PRO A 1112 2.11 -3.79 12.47
N GLY A 1113 2.19 -2.46 12.43
CA GLY A 1113 2.06 -1.69 11.19
C GLY A 1113 3.15 -1.99 10.15
N ALA A 1114 4.39 -2.21 10.59
CA ALA A 1114 5.48 -2.64 9.70
C ALA A 1114 5.23 -4.05 9.14
N PHE A 1115 4.66 -4.95 9.95
CA PHE A 1115 4.27 -6.29 9.51
C PHE A 1115 3.06 -6.27 8.56
N GLN A 1116 2.05 -5.42 8.78
CA GLN A 1116 0.94 -5.20 7.84
C GLN A 1116 1.46 -4.77 6.46
N ALA A 1117 2.35 -3.76 6.41
CA ALA A 1117 2.94 -3.26 5.17
C ALA A 1117 3.70 -4.35 4.39
N TRP A 1118 4.30 -5.33 5.10
CA TRP A 1118 4.89 -6.51 4.48
C TRP A 1118 3.83 -7.48 3.95
N LEU A 1119 2.81 -7.81 4.75
CA LEU A 1119 1.76 -8.75 4.36
C LEU A 1119 0.98 -8.27 3.13
N GLU A 1120 0.55 -7.01 3.07
CA GLU A 1120 -0.11 -6.42 1.88
C GLU A 1120 0.77 -6.59 0.63
N LYS A 1121 2.07 -6.30 0.78
CA LYS A 1121 3.06 -6.41 -0.29
C LYS A 1121 3.28 -7.85 -0.76
N LEU A 1122 3.13 -8.84 0.12
CA LEU A 1122 3.16 -10.27 -0.20
C LEU A 1122 1.84 -10.78 -0.79
N PHE A 1123 0.70 -10.27 -0.32
CA PHE A 1123 -0.62 -10.64 -0.83
C PHE A 1123 -0.76 -10.24 -2.30
N ASP A 1124 -0.38 -9.02 -2.67
CA ASP A 1124 -0.40 -8.56 -4.06
C ASP A 1124 0.56 -9.32 -4.99
N GLU A 1125 1.70 -9.77 -4.49
CA GLU A 1125 2.60 -10.64 -5.27
C GLU A 1125 2.06 -12.07 -5.37
N THR A 1126 1.44 -12.60 -4.32
CA THR A 1126 0.80 -13.93 -4.32
C THR A 1126 -0.42 -13.95 -5.25
N ARG A 1127 -1.25 -12.89 -5.25
CA ARG A 1127 -2.35 -12.67 -6.21
C ARG A 1127 -1.90 -12.61 -7.67
N ALA A 1128 -0.69 -12.09 -7.93
CA ALA A 1128 -0.15 -11.89 -9.28
C ALA A 1128 0.71 -13.07 -9.80
N GLN A 1129 1.18 -13.95 -8.92
CA GLN A 1129 2.04 -15.09 -9.27
C GLN A 1129 1.29 -16.42 -9.17
N ASN A 1130 0.56 -16.65 -8.08
CA ASN A 1130 -0.06 -17.93 -7.77
C ASN A 1130 -1.56 -17.90 -8.11
N TYR A 1131 -2.19 -19.07 -8.25
CA TYR A 1131 -3.59 -19.19 -8.69
C TYR A 1131 -4.37 -20.23 -7.87
N GLY A 1132 -5.64 -19.95 -7.58
CA GLY A 1132 -6.51 -20.86 -6.83
C GLY A 1132 -5.95 -21.17 -5.44
N ASP A 1133 -5.92 -22.44 -5.05
CA ASP A 1133 -5.39 -22.87 -3.74
C ASP A 1133 -3.91 -22.58 -3.54
N GLU A 1134 -3.13 -22.29 -4.60
CA GLU A 1134 -1.72 -21.90 -4.47
C GLU A 1134 -1.54 -20.47 -3.91
N ARG A 1135 -2.62 -19.69 -3.73
CA ARG A 1135 -2.58 -18.35 -3.14
C ARG A 1135 -2.38 -18.41 -1.62
N LEU A 1136 -1.27 -19.01 -1.18
CA LEU A 1136 -0.84 -19.15 0.21
C LEU A 1136 0.30 -18.18 0.55
N VAL A 1137 0.24 -17.58 1.75
CA VAL A 1137 1.36 -16.88 2.39
C VAL A 1137 1.62 -17.54 3.74
N PHE A 1138 2.88 -17.84 4.02
CA PHE A 1138 3.33 -18.40 5.28
C PHE A 1138 3.80 -17.32 6.25
N VAL A 1139 3.53 -17.51 7.54
CA VAL A 1139 4.09 -16.67 8.61
C VAL A 1139 4.91 -17.54 9.55
N ASN A 1140 6.16 -17.15 9.78
CA ASN A 1140 7.03 -17.72 10.80
C ASN A 1140 6.98 -16.81 12.05
N ALA A 1141 6.25 -17.13 13.11
CA ALA A 1141 5.37 -18.28 13.34
C ALA A 1141 4.09 -17.85 14.10
N TRP A 1142 3.19 -18.80 14.37
CA TRP A 1142 2.10 -18.63 15.32
C TRP A 1142 2.64 -18.36 16.72
N ASN A 1143 3.54 -19.24 17.20
CA ASN A 1143 3.94 -19.32 18.61
C ASN A 1143 5.43 -19.62 18.84
N GLU A 1144 6.37 -19.20 17.98
CA GLU A 1144 7.81 -19.36 18.29
C GLU A 1144 8.29 -18.25 19.25
N TRP A 1145 7.83 -18.35 20.49
CA TRP A 1145 8.09 -17.38 21.56
C TRP A 1145 9.56 -17.22 21.92
N ALA A 1146 10.40 -18.26 21.76
CA ALA A 1146 11.80 -18.19 22.16
C ALA A 1146 12.72 -17.64 21.06
N GLU A 1147 12.16 -17.33 19.89
CA GLU A 1147 12.79 -16.52 18.85
C GLU A 1147 11.98 -15.23 18.57
N GLY A 1148 11.08 -14.82 19.48
CA GLY A 1148 10.25 -13.62 19.35
C GLY A 1148 9.26 -13.64 18.17
N ALA A 1149 9.17 -14.75 17.45
CA ALA A 1149 8.47 -14.88 16.17
C ALA A 1149 7.08 -15.47 16.38
N HIS A 1150 6.23 -14.77 17.13
CA HIS A 1150 4.85 -15.20 17.43
C HIS A 1150 3.81 -14.18 16.92
N LEU A 1151 2.72 -14.71 16.37
CA LEU A 1151 1.45 -13.97 16.17
C LEU A 1151 0.58 -14.00 17.42
N GLU A 1152 0.82 -14.93 18.36
CA GLU A 1152 0.05 -15.02 19.60
C GLU A 1152 0.13 -13.73 20.43
N PRO A 1153 -0.96 -13.32 21.10
CA PRO A 1153 -1.00 -12.06 21.83
C PRO A 1153 0.03 -11.96 22.95
N ASP A 1154 0.74 -10.84 23.00
CA ASP A 1154 1.73 -10.51 24.02
C ASP A 1154 1.33 -9.28 24.87
N GLN A 1155 2.03 -9.03 25.97
CA GLN A 1155 1.71 -7.95 26.91
C GLN A 1155 2.03 -6.54 26.41
N ARG A 1156 2.82 -6.40 25.34
CA ARG A 1156 3.17 -5.12 24.71
C ARG A 1156 2.23 -4.81 23.55
N PHE A 1157 2.15 -5.67 22.56
CA PHE A 1157 1.37 -5.42 21.34
C PHE A 1157 -0.09 -5.91 21.43
N GLY A 1158 -0.47 -6.64 22.49
CA GLY A 1158 -1.82 -7.17 22.63
C GLY A 1158 -2.15 -8.08 21.46
N ARG A 1159 -3.24 -7.78 20.72
CA ARG A 1159 -3.61 -8.49 19.49
C ARG A 1159 -3.05 -7.85 18.21
N GLY A 1160 -2.18 -6.84 18.31
CA GLY A 1160 -1.70 -6.04 17.16
C GLY A 1160 -1.17 -6.88 16.00
N TRP A 1161 -0.41 -7.94 16.26
CA TRP A 1161 0.10 -8.86 15.23
C TRP A 1161 -1.01 -9.56 14.42
N LEU A 1162 -2.11 -9.92 15.09
CA LEU A 1162 -3.30 -10.52 14.46
C LEU A 1162 -4.13 -9.46 13.74
N GLU A 1163 -4.23 -8.27 14.31
CA GLU A 1163 -4.86 -7.11 13.66
C GLU A 1163 -4.14 -6.74 12.36
N ALA A 1164 -2.81 -6.84 12.32
CA ALA A 1164 -2.02 -6.65 11.11
C ALA A 1164 -2.30 -7.72 10.02
N VAL A 1165 -2.60 -8.97 10.39
CA VAL A 1165 -3.07 -9.98 9.43
C VAL A 1165 -4.43 -9.58 8.88
N ARG A 1166 -5.42 -9.32 9.74
CA ARG A 1166 -6.78 -8.94 9.33
C ARG A 1166 -6.78 -7.69 8.45
N ASN A 1167 -6.09 -6.65 8.88
CA ASN A 1167 -6.01 -5.36 8.18
C ASN A 1167 -5.35 -5.51 6.79
N ALA A 1168 -4.39 -6.43 6.62
CA ALA A 1168 -3.83 -6.76 5.30
C ALA A 1168 -4.80 -7.53 4.37
N HIS A 1169 -5.78 -8.26 4.92
CA HIS A 1169 -6.87 -8.84 4.13
C HIS A 1169 -7.93 -7.81 3.74
N ASP A 1170 -8.27 -6.91 4.65
CA ASP A 1170 -9.26 -5.83 4.43
C ASP A 1170 -8.70 -4.66 3.60
N ALA A 1171 -7.37 -4.58 3.43
CA ALA A 1171 -6.69 -3.59 2.62
C ALA A 1171 -7.17 -3.63 1.14
N PRO A 1172 -7.64 -2.50 0.58
CA PRO A 1172 -8.07 -2.46 -0.81
C PRO A 1172 -6.87 -2.61 -1.75
N ASP A 1173 -6.94 -3.56 -2.71
CA ASP A 1173 -5.95 -3.79 -3.79
C ASP A 1173 -5.33 -2.44 -4.25
N GLU A 1174 -4.01 -2.23 -4.09
CA GLU A 1174 -3.39 -0.88 -4.15
C GLU A 1174 -3.74 -0.07 -5.42
N LEU A 1175 -3.98 -0.78 -6.53
CA LEU A 1175 -4.37 -0.24 -7.83
C LEU A 1175 -5.69 0.55 -7.81
N VAL A 1176 -6.61 0.23 -6.91
CA VAL A 1176 -7.89 0.95 -6.71
C VAL A 1176 -7.66 2.43 -6.37
N THR A 1177 -6.50 2.78 -5.79
CA THR A 1177 -6.18 4.17 -5.41
C THR A 1177 -5.63 5.03 -6.57
N ARG A 1178 -5.45 4.47 -7.77
CA ARG A 1178 -4.74 5.15 -8.91
C ARG A 1178 -5.46 5.10 -10.26
N GLY A 1179 -6.79 4.87 -10.26
CA GLY A 1179 -7.66 4.89 -11.45
C GLY A 1179 -7.98 6.27 -11.99
#